data_AF-A0A1V2LGK0-F1
#
_entry.id   AF-A0A1V2LGK0-F1
#
_cell.length_a   1.000
_cell.length_b   1.000
_cell.length_c   1.000
_cell.angle_alpha   90.00
_cell.angle_beta   90.00
_cell.angle_gamma   90.00
#
_symmetry.space_group_name_H-M   'P 1'
#
loop_
_entity.id
_entity.type
_entity.pdbx_description
1 polymer ?
#
loop_
_entity_poly.entity_id
_entity_poly.type
_entity_poly.pdbx_seq_one_letter_code
_entity_poly.pdbx_strand_id
1 'polypeptide(L)'
;MISTRYRKLLAQVAGLLLLGYAICHIAFAKTWVYTPQIHGSITPASVQSLPASTASSEGNLKTEDGDFNANDASSKKKVGSVKFGTDPVYGKNLLIETYQRANATIMTLCREQDLNDILGTIRNLEDRFNKNYHYDWVFLNEVDYSENFKKQVSKFVSGEARFGVIPKEHWSYPDFINQEKARESREKMEEEGIIYGGLESYRHMCRFNSGFFFQHPLMKEYKYYWRVEPHVEFTCDVDYDPFKFMAENDKKYGFTITIHEFVKTIETLWDTTKEFINENKQYLHANNLMKFISNDNGESYNLCHFWSNFEIADMDFWRSQAYTDYFNHLDQSGGFFYERWGDAPVHSIAVSLFLDKNDVHFFRDIGYRHGVYAMCPTEDELYDTNKCFCDKRDDFTFDGYACGTPEAVEEKPNDDADVKTYALDNAPDPYAYQSNVEKYIEKQLNSEGSEIKDISKMTDEEIREKLRIIKHEQEEKRKKSQEVVDFTDPADRVEGTMIDNNSKTRLDPPPDGQPWAQYELERKVPDGLVGNGGLVNATLFTLCRNSELYSILDSIHQLETRFNGKHHYDWVFLNDEPFSEEFIELTSNLISGRARYGLIPKKHWTYPEYVDQDKAREIRESRKWAQITYGSSESYRHMCRFNSLFFYKHPIMEEYDYYWRVEPDVKFHCDIMQDPFKYFLDNKKKYGFTISMRELPNTIETLWDTSKLYFGQLQEDYFSKENRERNLADFITDDSGASYNLCHYWTNFEIADLSIYRNEIYQGYVEHLDRAGGFFYERWGDAPIHSIIFSLMLSKKEIHLFQDISYEHTVGKSCPLNRELHRKAQCICDPEDNWVLTSDSSCNLKFLDVVEDAKPPELEAYLQRIANKKLEEEELRQEQRKLRMETARRSSEARRRKAEERRKARIAAKEAHRNKQKEQQ
;
A
#
# COMPACT_ATOMS: atom_id res chain seq x y z
N MET A 1 25.17 38.29 -34.27
CA MET A 1 24.53 37.64 -35.44
C MET A 1 23.97 36.24 -35.11
N ILE A 2 23.33 36.03 -33.95
CA ILE A 2 22.73 34.72 -33.59
C ILE A 2 21.24 34.82 -33.21
N SER A 3 20.67 36.02 -32.96
CA SER A 3 19.26 36.12 -32.54
C SER A 3 18.22 36.13 -33.68
N THR A 4 18.62 36.29 -34.94
CA THR A 4 17.69 36.39 -36.08
C THR A 4 17.34 35.04 -36.72
N ARG A 5 18.19 34.00 -36.55
CA ARG A 5 17.90 32.65 -37.07
C ARG A 5 16.94 31.86 -36.17
N TYR A 6 16.94 32.09 -34.87
CA TYR A 6 16.07 31.40 -33.91
C TYR A 6 14.59 31.82 -34.03
N ARG A 7 14.31 33.10 -34.33
CA ARG A 7 12.94 33.58 -34.52
C ARG A 7 12.27 33.08 -35.80
N LYS A 8 13.04 32.78 -36.86
CA LYS A 8 12.50 32.21 -38.11
C LYS A 8 12.16 30.72 -37.98
N LEU A 9 12.90 29.98 -37.17
CA LEU A 9 12.64 28.56 -36.93
C LEU A 9 11.36 28.35 -36.10
N LEU A 10 11.14 29.17 -35.07
CA LEU A 10 9.92 29.11 -34.24
C LEU A 10 8.64 29.48 -35.01
N ALA A 11 8.70 30.41 -35.96
CA ALA A 11 7.56 30.77 -36.80
C ALA A 11 7.20 29.67 -37.83
N GLN A 12 8.18 28.89 -38.30
CA GLN A 12 7.94 27.78 -39.23
C GLN A 12 7.33 26.55 -38.53
N VAL A 13 7.70 26.30 -37.28
CA VAL A 13 7.13 25.21 -36.47
C VAL A 13 5.69 25.51 -36.06
N ALA A 14 5.38 26.77 -35.71
CA ALA A 14 4.00 27.18 -35.40
C ALA A 14 3.06 27.09 -36.62
N GLY A 15 3.56 27.37 -37.83
CA GLY A 15 2.79 27.25 -39.07
C GLY A 15 2.46 25.81 -39.49
N LEU A 16 3.34 24.84 -39.17
CA LEU A 16 3.11 23.42 -39.46
C LEU A 16 2.11 22.78 -38.49
N LEU A 17 2.09 23.22 -37.23
CA LEU A 17 1.13 22.74 -36.22
C LEU A 17 -0.30 23.21 -36.51
N LEU A 18 -0.47 24.43 -37.02
CA LEU A 18 -1.79 24.96 -37.44
C LEU A 18 -2.33 24.28 -38.71
N LEU A 19 -1.45 23.80 -39.61
CA LEU A 19 -1.87 23.06 -40.80
C LEU A 19 -2.34 21.63 -40.46
N GLY A 20 -1.72 20.98 -39.47
CA GLY A 20 -2.12 19.66 -38.97
C GLY A 20 -3.50 19.68 -38.30
N TYR A 21 -3.81 20.74 -37.56
CA TYR A 21 -5.10 20.89 -36.88
C TYR A 21 -6.28 21.10 -37.86
N ALA A 22 -6.05 21.76 -38.99
CA ALA A 22 -7.07 21.99 -40.01
C ALA A 22 -7.40 20.73 -40.85
N ILE A 23 -6.48 19.77 -40.96
CA ILE A 23 -6.69 18.54 -41.74
C ILE A 23 -7.47 17.49 -40.93
N CYS A 24 -7.34 17.47 -39.60
CA CYS A 24 -8.10 16.56 -38.74
C CYS A 24 -9.60 16.89 -38.67
N HIS A 25 -9.98 18.17 -38.82
CA HIS A 25 -11.40 18.58 -38.75
C HIS A 25 -12.20 18.36 -40.03
N ILE A 26 -11.57 18.03 -41.16
CA ILE A 26 -12.26 17.81 -42.44
C ILE A 26 -12.65 16.33 -42.66
N ALA A 27 -12.14 15.40 -41.83
CA ALA A 27 -12.37 13.96 -41.98
C ALA A 27 -13.63 13.41 -41.26
N PHE A 28 -14.27 14.16 -40.37
CA PHE A 28 -15.42 13.67 -39.56
C PHE A 28 -16.81 14.14 -40.03
N ALA A 29 -16.91 14.86 -41.14
CA ALA A 29 -18.19 15.34 -41.67
C ALA A 29 -18.55 14.63 -42.99
N LYS A 30 -18.94 13.35 -42.93
CA LYS A 30 -19.85 12.73 -43.91
C LYS A 30 -20.32 11.33 -43.48
N THR A 31 -21.64 11.18 -43.50
CA THR A 31 -22.49 9.97 -43.49
C THR A 31 -23.13 9.55 -42.16
N TRP A 32 -24.43 9.26 -42.04
CA TRP A 32 -25.63 9.31 -42.92
C TRP A 32 -26.89 9.41 -42.00
N VAL A 33 -27.98 9.95 -42.55
CA VAL A 33 -29.32 10.12 -41.95
C VAL A 33 -30.14 8.83 -42.09
N TYR A 34 -30.92 8.43 -41.08
CA TYR A 34 -32.17 7.67 -41.30
C TYR A 34 -33.21 7.87 -40.17
N THR A 35 -34.45 8.10 -40.59
CA THR A 35 -35.68 8.39 -39.83
C THR A 35 -36.37 7.13 -39.27
N PRO A 36 -37.13 7.20 -38.15
CA PRO A 36 -37.88 6.07 -37.62
C PRO A 36 -39.31 5.99 -38.20
N GLN A 37 -39.75 4.78 -38.58
CA GLN A 37 -41.16 4.47 -38.83
C GLN A 37 -41.76 3.67 -37.66
N ILE A 38 -42.94 4.15 -37.26
CA ILE A 38 -43.91 3.57 -36.32
C ILE A 38 -44.56 2.32 -36.94
N HIS A 39 -44.99 1.36 -36.10
CA HIS A 39 -46.18 0.46 -36.10
C HIS A 39 -45.81 -0.74 -35.18
N GLY A 40 -46.60 -1.25 -34.23
CA GLY A 40 -47.99 -1.03 -33.85
C GLY A 40 -48.29 -1.78 -32.53
N SER A 41 -49.41 -1.39 -31.95
CA SER A 41 -50.06 -1.84 -30.71
C SER A 41 -50.53 -3.30 -30.71
N ILE A 42 -50.39 -4.01 -29.57
CA ILE A 42 -51.26 -5.13 -29.17
C ILE A 42 -51.59 -5.02 -27.66
N THR A 43 -52.86 -5.21 -27.35
CA THR A 43 -53.58 -5.06 -26.07
C THR A 43 -53.40 -6.23 -25.08
N PRO A 44 -53.74 -6.05 -23.78
CA PRO A 44 -53.58 -7.06 -22.73
C PRO A 44 -54.83 -7.95 -22.57
N ALA A 45 -54.62 -9.20 -22.14
CA ALA A 45 -55.70 -10.12 -21.74
C ALA A 45 -55.41 -10.81 -20.39
N SER A 46 -56.22 -10.42 -19.40
CA SER A 46 -56.84 -11.21 -18.31
C SER A 46 -56.13 -12.42 -17.66
N VAL A 47 -55.79 -12.23 -16.38
CA VAL A 47 -56.21 -12.97 -15.16
C VAL A 47 -56.73 -14.41 -15.33
N GLN A 48 -56.09 -15.37 -14.63
CA GLN A 48 -56.78 -16.41 -13.85
C GLN A 48 -55.89 -16.98 -12.72
N SER A 49 -56.57 -17.50 -11.71
CA SER A 49 -56.23 -17.58 -10.28
C SER A 49 -55.87 -18.98 -9.76
N LEU A 50 -54.97 -19.02 -8.75
CA LEU A 50 -54.94 -19.87 -7.53
C LEU A 50 -54.93 -21.42 -7.67
N PRO A 51 -54.60 -22.23 -6.61
CA PRO A 51 -54.36 -21.87 -5.19
C PRO A 51 -53.09 -22.48 -4.52
N ALA A 52 -52.84 -21.96 -3.32
CA ALA A 52 -51.92 -22.46 -2.30
C ALA A 52 -52.42 -23.76 -1.61
N SER A 53 -51.48 -24.52 -1.02
CA SER A 53 -51.77 -25.51 0.02
C SER A 53 -50.73 -25.48 1.14
N THR A 54 -51.26 -25.31 2.35
CA THR A 54 -50.68 -25.36 3.70
C THR A 54 -50.40 -26.79 4.19
N ALA A 55 -49.39 -26.96 5.08
CA ALA A 55 -49.37 -27.81 6.30
C ALA A 55 -47.90 -27.95 6.76
N SER A 56 -47.43 -27.48 7.93
CA SER A 56 -47.67 -27.91 9.33
C SER A 56 -47.48 -29.39 9.61
N SER A 57 -46.47 -29.77 10.40
CA SER A 57 -46.64 -30.51 11.67
C SER A 57 -45.33 -30.98 12.29
N GLU A 58 -45.38 -31.03 13.63
CA GLU A 58 -44.40 -31.41 14.64
C GLU A 58 -43.98 -32.90 14.60
N GLY A 59 -42.88 -33.25 15.28
CA GLY A 59 -42.57 -34.65 15.61
C GLY A 59 -41.29 -34.88 16.42
N ASN A 60 -41.43 -34.95 17.75
CA ASN A 60 -40.50 -35.47 18.76
C ASN A 60 -39.83 -36.82 18.43
N LEU A 61 -38.63 -37.10 18.96
CA LEU A 61 -38.26 -38.38 19.63
C LEU A 61 -36.79 -38.28 20.17
N LYS A 62 -36.61 -38.16 21.49
CA LYS A 62 -36.30 -39.20 22.52
C LYS A 62 -34.81 -39.40 22.82
N THR A 63 -34.50 -39.22 24.10
CA THR A 63 -33.30 -39.60 24.86
C THR A 63 -33.34 -41.07 25.28
N GLU A 64 -32.17 -41.71 25.43
CA GLU A 64 -31.97 -42.86 26.33
C GLU A 64 -30.50 -42.96 26.82
N ASP A 65 -30.38 -42.76 28.14
CA ASP A 65 -29.49 -43.26 29.21
C ASP A 65 -28.21 -44.09 28.95
N GLY A 66 -27.22 -43.84 29.83
CA GLY A 66 -26.07 -44.71 30.14
C GLY A 66 -25.17 -44.18 31.27
N ASP A 67 -25.48 -44.58 32.51
CA ASP A 67 -24.78 -44.31 33.79
C ASP A 67 -23.28 -44.75 33.83
N PHE A 68 -22.42 -44.00 34.56
CA PHE A 68 -21.71 -44.46 35.79
C PHE A 68 -20.66 -43.46 36.36
N ASN A 69 -20.97 -42.97 37.56
CA ASN A 69 -20.17 -42.62 38.76
C ASN A 69 -18.88 -41.77 38.76
N ALA A 70 -18.90 -40.85 39.73
CA ALA A 70 -17.83 -40.00 40.24
C ALA A 70 -16.91 -40.70 41.27
N ASN A 71 -15.62 -40.33 41.26
CA ASN A 71 -14.80 -39.87 42.40
C ASN A 71 -13.31 -40.17 42.16
N ASP A 72 -12.50 -39.15 41.84
CA ASP A 72 -11.29 -38.88 42.64
C ASP A 72 -10.73 -37.46 42.40
N ALA A 73 -9.94 -37.00 43.35
CA ALA A 73 -9.73 -35.63 43.76
C ALA A 73 -8.71 -34.78 42.97
N SER A 74 -8.96 -33.46 43.05
CA SER A 74 -7.98 -32.37 43.19
C SER A 74 -6.88 -32.17 42.13
N SER A 75 -7.12 -31.22 41.22
CA SER A 75 -6.18 -30.12 40.94
C SER A 75 -6.89 -28.96 40.24
N LYS A 76 -7.12 -27.85 40.95
CA LYS A 76 -7.62 -26.60 40.35
C LYS A 76 -6.48 -25.95 39.54
N LYS A 77 -6.44 -26.18 38.23
CA LYS A 77 -5.84 -25.23 37.28
C LYS A 77 -6.95 -24.29 36.80
N LYS A 78 -6.69 -22.97 36.88
CA LYS A 78 -7.53 -21.94 36.27
C LYS A 78 -7.65 -22.25 34.77
N VAL A 79 -8.85 -22.61 34.33
CA VAL A 79 -9.20 -22.71 32.91
C VAL A 79 -9.28 -21.28 32.39
N GLY A 80 -8.42 -20.96 31.42
CA GLY A 80 -8.51 -19.73 30.65
C GLY A 80 -9.78 -19.73 29.80
N SER A 81 -10.27 -18.55 29.45
CA SER A 81 -11.44 -18.36 28.59
C SER A 81 -11.29 -19.13 27.28
N VAL A 82 -12.22 -20.05 27.01
CA VAL A 82 -12.36 -20.75 25.74
C VAL A 82 -12.80 -19.75 24.67
N LYS A 83 -12.05 -19.65 23.56
CA LYS A 83 -12.45 -18.92 22.36
C LYS A 83 -13.08 -19.91 21.37
N PHE A 84 -14.19 -19.51 20.77
CA PHE A 84 -14.87 -20.24 19.70
C PHE A 84 -14.50 -19.60 18.35
N GLY A 85 -14.12 -20.42 17.37
CA GLY A 85 -13.99 -20.03 15.97
C GLY A 85 -15.04 -20.76 15.12
N THR A 86 -15.50 -20.12 14.05
CA THR A 86 -16.43 -20.68 13.08
C THR A 86 -15.68 -21.13 11.83
N ASP A 87 -15.83 -22.39 11.44
CA ASP A 87 -15.50 -22.90 10.10
C ASP A 87 -16.73 -22.65 9.19
N PRO A 88 -16.65 -21.77 8.19
CA PRO A 88 -17.79 -21.39 7.36
C PRO A 88 -18.15 -22.45 6.30
N VAL A 89 -17.31 -23.47 6.07
CA VAL A 89 -17.64 -24.56 5.14
C VAL A 89 -18.41 -25.69 5.84
N TYR A 90 -18.30 -25.82 7.18
CA TYR A 90 -18.93 -26.93 7.92
C TYR A 90 -19.75 -26.57 9.17
N GLY A 91 -19.95 -25.28 9.48
CA GLY A 91 -20.93 -24.84 10.48
C GLY A 91 -20.74 -25.40 11.90
N LYS A 92 -19.53 -25.81 12.27
CA LYS A 92 -19.23 -26.33 13.61
C LYS A 92 -18.32 -25.38 14.37
N ASN A 93 -18.84 -24.85 15.49
CA ASN A 93 -18.06 -24.25 16.56
C ASN A 93 -17.09 -25.29 17.14
N LEU A 94 -15.87 -25.37 16.59
CA LEU A 94 -14.85 -26.27 17.09
C LEU A 94 -14.05 -25.55 18.19
N LEU A 95 -13.92 -26.23 19.32
CA LEU A 95 -12.97 -25.84 20.37
C LEU A 95 -11.57 -25.89 19.75
N ILE A 96 -10.78 -24.82 19.85
CA ILE A 96 -9.38 -24.75 19.38
C ILE A 96 -8.55 -25.93 19.93
N GLU A 97 -8.89 -26.45 21.11
CA GLU A 97 -8.24 -27.64 21.72
C GLU A 97 -8.50 -28.96 20.97
N THR A 98 -9.47 -29.01 20.05
CA THR A 98 -9.86 -30.22 19.28
C THR A 98 -9.56 -30.11 17.78
N TYR A 99 -9.13 -28.96 17.30
CA TYR A 99 -8.81 -28.77 15.89
C TYR A 99 -7.44 -29.36 15.56
N GLN A 100 -7.40 -30.43 14.76
CA GLN A 100 -6.16 -31.00 14.27
C GLN A 100 -5.73 -30.30 12.97
N ARG A 101 -4.59 -29.61 13.04
CA ARG A 101 -3.94 -28.93 11.91
C ARG A 101 -3.28 -29.93 10.96
N ALA A 102 -3.14 -29.53 9.70
CA ALA A 102 -2.25 -30.22 8.78
C ALA A 102 -0.79 -30.08 9.25
N ASN A 103 0.09 -30.97 8.80
CA ASN A 103 1.52 -30.82 9.04
C ASN A 103 2.10 -29.80 8.05
N ALA A 104 2.10 -28.52 8.42
CA ALA A 104 2.47 -27.43 7.52
C ALA A 104 3.18 -26.28 8.22
N THR A 105 3.81 -25.41 7.43
CA THR A 105 4.44 -24.16 7.88
C THR A 105 4.20 -23.05 6.85
N ILE A 106 4.23 -21.81 7.30
CA ILE A 106 4.46 -20.66 6.42
C ILE A 106 5.99 -20.51 6.26
N MET A 107 6.47 -20.08 5.09
CA MET A 107 7.90 -19.95 4.80
C MET A 107 8.18 -18.62 4.09
N THR A 108 9.24 -17.95 4.53
CA THR A 108 9.73 -16.70 3.95
C THR A 108 11.24 -16.76 3.76
N LEU A 109 11.71 -16.37 2.58
CA LEU A 109 13.11 -16.03 2.33
C LEU A 109 13.24 -14.52 2.34
N CYS A 110 13.85 -13.95 3.37
CA CYS A 110 14.01 -12.49 3.47
C CYS A 110 15.30 -12.13 4.17
N ARG A 111 15.78 -10.91 3.94
CA ARG A 111 17.01 -10.40 4.55
C ARG A 111 16.73 -9.47 5.71
N GLU A 112 17.79 -9.09 6.42
CA GLU A 112 17.74 -8.16 7.56
C GLU A 112 17.11 -6.81 7.16
N GLN A 113 17.38 -6.33 5.94
CA GLN A 113 16.85 -5.06 5.43
C GLN A 113 15.34 -5.07 5.18
N ASP A 114 14.74 -6.24 4.98
CA ASP A 114 13.32 -6.42 4.67
C ASP A 114 12.44 -6.40 5.94
N LEU A 115 13.02 -6.15 7.11
CA LEU A 115 12.32 -6.23 8.41
C LEU A 115 11.01 -5.44 8.43
N ASN A 116 11.00 -4.20 7.93
CA ASN A 116 9.79 -3.38 8.00
C ASN A 116 8.69 -3.94 7.10
N ASP A 117 9.06 -4.41 5.91
CA ASP A 117 8.12 -4.87 4.90
C ASP A 117 7.55 -6.24 5.26
N ILE A 118 8.39 -7.14 5.77
CA ILE A 118 7.92 -8.44 6.25
C ILE A 118 7.05 -8.30 7.50
N LEU A 119 7.28 -7.32 8.38
CA LEU A 119 6.38 -7.07 9.52
C LEU A 119 4.98 -6.64 9.06
N GLY A 120 4.89 -5.83 8.01
CA GLY A 120 3.62 -5.47 7.37
C GLY A 120 2.90 -6.70 6.82
N THR A 121 3.61 -7.52 6.05
CA THR A 121 3.09 -8.77 5.49
C THR A 121 2.65 -9.78 6.55
N ILE A 122 3.49 -10.04 7.58
CA ILE A 122 3.14 -10.96 8.67
C ILE A 122 1.86 -10.49 9.34
N ARG A 123 1.76 -9.19 9.67
CA ARG A 123 0.57 -8.66 10.31
C ARG A 123 -0.66 -8.79 9.44
N ASN A 124 -0.56 -8.46 8.15
CA ASN A 124 -1.66 -8.61 7.22
C ASN A 124 -2.12 -10.09 7.13
N LEU A 125 -1.21 -11.06 6.96
CA LEU A 125 -1.59 -12.48 6.93
C LEU A 125 -2.10 -13.01 8.28
N GLU A 126 -1.57 -12.53 9.41
CA GLU A 126 -2.11 -12.83 10.74
C GLU A 126 -3.53 -12.29 10.88
N ASP A 127 -3.79 -11.06 10.43
CA ASP A 127 -5.10 -10.42 10.44
C ASP A 127 -6.11 -11.22 9.59
N ARG A 128 -5.70 -11.82 8.47
CA ARG A 128 -6.57 -12.59 7.55
C ARG A 128 -6.72 -14.06 7.86
N PHE A 129 -5.70 -14.71 8.41
CA PHE A 129 -5.61 -16.17 8.47
C PHE A 129 -4.97 -16.66 9.77
N ASN A 130 -3.68 -16.37 9.96
CA ASN A 130 -2.85 -17.19 10.85
C ASN A 130 -3.18 -17.01 12.33
N LYS A 131 -3.82 -15.88 12.73
CA LYS A 131 -4.29 -15.68 14.11
C LYS A 131 -5.33 -16.70 14.55
N ASN A 132 -5.99 -17.38 13.60
CA ASN A 132 -7.01 -18.39 13.87
C ASN A 132 -6.44 -19.83 13.95
N TYR A 133 -5.33 -20.10 13.24
CA TYR A 133 -4.79 -21.46 13.07
C TYR A 133 -3.39 -21.66 13.67
N HIS A 134 -2.63 -20.58 13.89
CA HIS A 134 -1.33 -20.55 14.57
C HIS A 134 -0.26 -21.46 13.95
N TYR A 135 -0.21 -21.58 12.62
CA TYR A 135 0.85 -22.32 11.94
C TYR A 135 2.21 -21.69 12.21
N ASP A 136 3.24 -22.53 12.27
CA ASP A 136 4.63 -22.10 12.41
C ASP A 136 5.06 -21.30 11.18
N TRP A 137 6.06 -20.44 11.37
CA TRP A 137 6.59 -19.60 10.30
C TRP A 137 8.11 -19.69 10.26
N VAL A 138 8.65 -20.23 9.17
CA VAL A 138 10.08 -20.41 8.95
C VAL A 138 10.65 -19.25 8.13
N PHE A 139 11.67 -18.59 8.66
CA PHE A 139 12.41 -17.51 8.01
C PHE A 139 13.81 -18.00 7.65
N LEU A 140 14.18 -17.91 6.37
CA LEU A 140 15.48 -18.32 5.86
C LEU A 140 16.24 -17.12 5.30
N ASN A 141 17.56 -17.11 5.49
CA ASN A 141 18.47 -16.05 5.00
C ASN A 141 19.86 -16.63 4.69
N GLU A 142 20.61 -16.00 3.78
CA GLU A 142 21.99 -16.37 3.48
C GLU A 142 22.96 -16.13 4.66
N VAL A 143 22.57 -15.28 5.60
CA VAL A 143 23.32 -14.98 6.83
C VAL A 143 22.41 -15.09 8.06
N ASP A 144 23.01 -15.19 9.25
CA ASP A 144 22.24 -15.22 10.49
C ASP A 144 21.53 -13.89 10.73
N TYR A 145 20.25 -13.97 11.11
CA TYR A 145 19.47 -12.81 11.49
C TYR A 145 19.95 -12.23 12.80
N SER A 146 19.85 -10.91 12.93
CA SER A 146 20.11 -10.28 14.22
C SER A 146 19.08 -10.70 15.27
N GLU A 147 19.48 -10.63 16.55
CA GLU A 147 18.54 -10.82 17.66
C GLU A 147 17.40 -9.80 17.63
N ASN A 148 17.62 -8.62 17.05
CA ASN A 148 16.55 -7.65 16.86
C ASN A 148 15.53 -8.15 15.84
N PHE A 149 15.97 -8.61 14.68
CA PHE A 149 15.08 -9.16 13.65
C PHE A 149 14.24 -10.31 14.21
N LYS A 150 14.90 -11.32 14.80
CA LYS A 150 14.25 -12.48 15.42
C LYS A 150 13.20 -12.04 16.44
N LYS A 151 13.59 -11.14 17.35
CA LYS A 151 12.70 -10.62 18.39
C LYS A 151 11.52 -9.81 17.84
N GLN A 152 11.69 -9.05 16.76
CA GLN A 152 10.59 -8.27 16.19
C GLN A 152 9.60 -9.21 15.48
N VAL A 153 10.09 -10.08 14.59
CA VAL A 153 9.26 -11.04 13.86
C VAL A 153 8.50 -11.99 14.79
N SER A 154 9.16 -12.57 15.80
CA SER A 154 8.51 -13.48 16.76
C SER A 154 7.38 -12.84 17.59
N LYS A 155 7.24 -11.50 17.61
CA LYS A 155 6.11 -10.85 18.30
C LYS A 155 4.82 -10.88 17.48
N PHE A 156 4.94 -10.98 16.16
CA PHE A 156 3.81 -10.89 15.24
C PHE A 156 3.30 -12.26 14.84
N VAL A 157 4.20 -13.24 14.70
CA VAL A 157 3.82 -14.63 14.42
C VAL A 157 3.09 -15.21 15.63
N SER A 158 1.86 -15.68 15.41
CA SER A 158 1.05 -16.29 16.47
C SER A 158 1.38 -17.77 16.72
N GLY A 159 1.95 -18.46 15.71
CA GLY A 159 2.60 -19.77 15.84
C GLY A 159 4.05 -19.69 16.32
N GLU A 160 4.89 -20.69 16.02
CA GLU A 160 6.32 -20.63 16.30
C GLU A 160 7.10 -19.99 15.14
N ALA A 161 7.77 -18.86 15.38
CA ALA A 161 8.73 -18.29 14.44
C ALA A 161 10.09 -18.99 14.53
N ARG A 162 10.54 -19.61 13.44
CA ARG A 162 11.79 -20.37 13.35
C ARG A 162 12.74 -19.72 12.35
N PHE A 163 14.02 -19.59 12.70
CA PHE A 163 15.00 -18.86 11.90
C PHE A 163 16.14 -19.80 11.47
N GLY A 164 16.43 -19.84 10.17
CA GLY A 164 17.44 -20.73 9.58
C GLY A 164 18.43 -19.99 8.68
N VAL A 165 19.71 -20.38 8.77
CA VAL A 165 20.75 -19.91 7.84
C VAL A 165 20.89 -20.92 6.72
N ILE A 166 20.86 -20.43 5.48
CA ILE A 166 21.03 -21.26 4.30
C ILE A 166 22.47 -21.80 4.27
N PRO A 167 22.65 -23.13 4.12
CA PRO A 167 23.98 -23.71 3.96
C PRO A 167 24.71 -23.10 2.76
N LYS A 168 26.01 -22.84 2.90
CA LYS A 168 26.80 -22.13 1.89
C LYS A 168 26.80 -22.86 0.54
N GLU A 169 26.78 -24.19 0.56
CA GLU A 169 26.66 -25.06 -0.61
C GLU A 169 25.36 -24.85 -1.41
N HIS A 170 24.29 -24.40 -0.75
CA HIS A 170 23.01 -24.09 -1.38
C HIS A 170 22.95 -22.62 -1.88
N TRP A 171 23.86 -21.76 -1.40
CA TRP A 171 23.98 -20.34 -1.76
C TRP A 171 25.40 -19.98 -2.25
N SER A 172 25.91 -20.73 -3.22
CA SER A 172 27.20 -20.47 -3.87
C SER A 172 27.23 -20.99 -5.31
N TYR A 173 28.29 -20.66 -6.05
CA TYR A 173 28.51 -21.27 -7.36
C TYR A 173 28.95 -22.73 -7.21
N PRO A 174 28.32 -23.67 -7.93
CA PRO A 174 28.87 -25.01 -8.11
C PRO A 174 30.23 -24.99 -8.81
N ASP A 175 31.08 -25.97 -8.53
CA ASP A 175 32.45 -26.07 -9.07
C ASP A 175 32.50 -26.10 -10.61
N PHE A 176 31.45 -26.59 -11.25
CA PHE A 176 31.35 -26.68 -12.72
C PHE A 176 30.90 -25.37 -13.39
N ILE A 177 30.53 -24.33 -12.62
CA ILE A 177 30.13 -23.04 -13.17
C ILE A 177 31.35 -22.17 -13.42
N ASN A 178 31.50 -21.73 -14.67
CA ASN A 178 32.47 -20.72 -15.06
C ASN A 178 31.98 -19.33 -14.60
N GLN A 179 32.50 -18.86 -13.48
CA GLN A 179 32.12 -17.58 -12.87
C GLN A 179 32.40 -16.37 -13.77
N GLU A 180 33.42 -16.44 -14.64
CA GLU A 180 33.72 -15.35 -15.58
C GLU A 180 32.63 -15.25 -16.66
N LYS A 181 32.20 -16.39 -17.21
CA LYS A 181 31.06 -16.42 -18.15
C LYS A 181 29.77 -15.95 -17.48
N ALA A 182 29.54 -16.33 -16.22
CA ALA A 182 28.37 -15.86 -15.46
C ALA A 182 28.42 -14.34 -15.22
N ARG A 183 29.62 -13.78 -14.95
CA ARG A 183 29.84 -12.33 -14.81
C ARG A 183 29.56 -11.59 -16.12
N GLU A 184 30.09 -12.06 -17.24
CA GLU A 184 29.84 -11.48 -18.57
C GLU A 184 28.34 -11.50 -18.93
N SER A 185 27.63 -12.58 -18.59
CA SER A 185 26.17 -12.67 -18.76
C SER A 185 25.43 -11.62 -17.91
N ARG A 186 25.84 -11.41 -16.65
CA ARG A 186 25.25 -10.35 -15.79
C ARG A 186 25.41 -8.97 -16.40
N GLU A 187 26.64 -8.64 -16.81
CA GLU A 187 26.96 -7.34 -17.40
C GLU A 187 26.15 -7.11 -18.69
N LYS A 188 26.07 -8.13 -19.55
CA LYS A 188 25.25 -8.06 -20.77
C LYS A 188 23.76 -7.83 -20.47
N MET A 189 23.17 -8.59 -19.55
CA MET A 189 21.75 -8.43 -19.22
C MET A 189 21.45 -7.10 -18.52
N GLU A 190 22.39 -6.57 -17.73
CA GLU A 190 22.30 -5.23 -17.15
C GLU A 190 22.35 -4.13 -18.22
N GLU A 191 23.26 -4.24 -19.19
CA GLU A 191 23.34 -3.32 -20.34
C GLU A 191 22.07 -3.34 -21.20
N GLU A 192 21.40 -4.49 -21.30
CA GLU A 192 20.13 -4.64 -22.01
C GLU A 192 18.90 -4.18 -21.21
N GLY A 193 19.08 -3.75 -19.96
CA GLY A 193 17.98 -3.26 -19.12
C GLY A 193 17.03 -4.36 -18.64
N ILE A 194 17.46 -5.63 -18.61
CA ILE A 194 16.64 -6.75 -18.14
C ILE A 194 16.53 -6.67 -16.62
N ILE A 195 15.30 -6.76 -16.10
CA ILE A 195 15.05 -6.73 -14.65
C ILE A 195 15.89 -7.80 -13.93
N TYR A 196 16.60 -7.39 -12.88
CA TYR A 196 17.56 -8.21 -12.12
C TYR A 196 18.70 -8.83 -12.94
N GLY A 197 18.90 -8.44 -14.21
CA GLY A 197 19.90 -9.01 -15.11
C GLY A 197 21.32 -9.01 -14.54
N GLY A 198 21.72 -7.88 -13.94
CA GLY A 198 23.02 -7.71 -13.30
C GLY A 198 23.15 -8.27 -11.87
N LEU A 199 22.08 -8.79 -11.27
CA LEU A 199 22.06 -9.16 -9.85
C LEU A 199 22.48 -10.62 -9.64
N GLU A 200 23.68 -10.80 -9.09
CA GLU A 200 24.24 -12.10 -8.72
C GLU A 200 23.45 -12.80 -7.62
N SER A 201 23.08 -12.08 -6.57
CA SER A 201 22.32 -12.64 -5.45
C SER A 201 20.91 -13.09 -5.86
N TYR A 202 20.32 -12.48 -6.89
CA TYR A 202 19.03 -12.89 -7.44
C TYR A 202 19.12 -14.29 -8.09
N ARG A 203 20.21 -14.59 -8.81
CA ARG A 203 20.42 -15.91 -9.41
C ARG A 203 20.62 -17.00 -8.36
N HIS A 204 21.33 -16.69 -7.27
CA HIS A 204 21.41 -17.60 -6.12
C HIS A 204 20.06 -17.83 -5.46
N MET A 205 19.23 -16.78 -5.32
CA MET A 205 17.86 -16.89 -4.82
C MET A 205 17.01 -17.82 -5.71
N CYS A 206 17.01 -17.61 -7.04
CA CYS A 206 16.27 -18.47 -7.96
C CYS A 206 16.72 -19.93 -7.86
N ARG A 207 18.04 -20.17 -7.80
CA ARG A 207 18.58 -21.52 -7.63
C ARG A 207 18.20 -22.14 -6.27
N PHE A 208 18.22 -21.35 -5.20
CA PHE A 208 17.84 -21.79 -3.85
C PHE A 208 16.37 -22.21 -3.78
N ASN A 209 15.47 -21.38 -4.30
CA ASN A 209 14.04 -21.68 -4.36
C ASN A 209 13.74 -22.84 -5.32
N SER A 210 14.51 -22.99 -6.40
CA SER A 210 14.34 -24.15 -7.29
C SER A 210 14.77 -25.47 -6.64
N GLY A 211 15.88 -25.50 -5.88
CA GLY A 211 16.54 -26.76 -5.55
C GLY A 211 16.68 -27.12 -4.08
N PHE A 212 16.61 -26.15 -3.16
CA PHE A 212 17.23 -26.32 -1.85
C PHE A 212 16.36 -25.95 -0.65
N PHE A 213 15.37 -25.08 -0.78
CA PHE A 213 14.57 -24.66 0.36
C PHE A 213 13.91 -25.84 1.07
N PHE A 214 13.38 -26.81 0.31
CA PHE A 214 12.74 -28.02 0.84
C PHE A 214 13.69 -29.03 1.47
N GLN A 215 15.00 -28.86 1.26
CA GLN A 215 16.06 -29.66 1.87
C GLN A 215 16.59 -29.05 3.16
N HIS A 216 16.26 -27.78 3.45
CA HIS A 216 16.72 -27.09 4.64
C HIS A 216 16.27 -27.85 5.90
N PRO A 217 17.12 -28.00 6.95
CA PRO A 217 16.77 -28.79 8.14
C PRO A 217 15.44 -28.43 8.79
N LEU A 218 15.13 -27.12 8.90
CA LEU A 218 13.86 -26.64 9.46
C LEU A 218 12.64 -27.00 8.60
N MET A 219 12.83 -27.29 7.32
CA MET A 219 11.74 -27.60 6.40
C MET A 219 11.45 -29.10 6.32
N LYS A 220 12.33 -29.96 6.85
CA LYS A 220 12.23 -31.44 6.71
C LYS A 220 11.07 -32.06 7.48
N GLU A 221 10.62 -31.42 8.55
CA GLU A 221 9.52 -31.95 9.38
C GLU A 221 8.14 -31.67 8.79
N TYR A 222 8.03 -30.69 7.89
CA TYR A 222 6.74 -30.28 7.32
C TYR A 222 6.39 -31.04 6.05
N LYS A 223 5.09 -31.30 5.89
CA LYS A 223 4.49 -31.87 4.68
C LYS A 223 4.10 -30.77 3.69
N TYR A 224 3.45 -29.70 4.15
CA TYR A 224 3.08 -28.56 3.29
C TYR A 224 3.85 -27.29 3.69
N TYR A 225 4.03 -26.38 2.73
CA TYR A 225 4.49 -25.02 3.02
C TYR A 225 3.61 -24.00 2.30
N TRP A 226 3.48 -22.81 2.87
CA TRP A 226 2.97 -21.62 2.20
C TRP A 226 4.11 -20.61 2.04
N ARG A 227 4.56 -20.35 0.81
CA ARG A 227 5.54 -19.29 0.54
C ARG A 227 4.87 -17.92 0.62
N VAL A 228 5.47 -17.05 1.45
CA VAL A 228 5.05 -15.68 1.66
C VAL A 228 6.29 -14.77 1.59
N GLU A 229 6.29 -13.84 0.66
CA GLU A 229 7.37 -12.87 0.46
C GLU A 229 7.12 -11.55 1.23
N PRO A 230 8.14 -10.75 1.55
CA PRO A 230 7.93 -9.36 1.96
C PRO A 230 7.19 -8.56 0.86
N HIS A 231 6.50 -7.48 1.24
CA HIS A 231 5.77 -6.60 0.30
C HIS A 231 4.59 -7.25 -0.43
N VAL A 232 3.99 -8.29 0.15
CA VAL A 232 2.71 -8.83 -0.31
C VAL A 232 1.57 -8.33 0.55
N GLU A 233 0.38 -8.35 -0.03
CA GLU A 233 -0.88 -8.02 0.64
C GLU A 233 -1.93 -9.08 0.33
N PHE A 234 -2.56 -9.60 1.39
CA PHE A 234 -3.74 -10.44 1.35
C PHE A 234 -4.97 -9.53 1.48
N THR A 235 -5.73 -9.47 0.38
CA THR A 235 -6.79 -8.48 0.18
C THR A 235 -8.18 -8.97 0.62
N CYS A 236 -8.26 -10.17 1.17
CA CYS A 236 -9.47 -10.82 1.68
C CYS A 236 -9.14 -11.59 2.96
N ASP A 237 -10.14 -11.82 3.81
CA ASP A 237 -10.08 -12.78 4.91
C ASP A 237 -9.99 -14.21 4.35
N VAL A 238 -9.23 -15.08 5.03
CA VAL A 238 -9.13 -16.52 4.71
C VAL A 238 -9.66 -17.27 5.91
N ASP A 239 -10.94 -17.59 5.87
CA ASP A 239 -11.73 -18.07 7.00
C ASP A 239 -11.71 -19.60 7.18
N TYR A 240 -11.08 -20.33 6.27
CA TYR A 240 -10.78 -21.76 6.36
C TYR A 240 -9.27 -22.03 6.48
N ASP A 241 -8.87 -23.29 6.60
CA ASP A 241 -7.47 -23.72 6.65
C ASP A 241 -7.01 -24.25 5.28
N PRO A 242 -6.24 -23.46 4.49
CA PRO A 242 -5.80 -23.88 3.16
C PRO A 242 -4.91 -25.12 3.20
N PHE A 243 -4.11 -25.31 4.25
CA PHE A 243 -3.27 -26.50 4.37
C PHE A 243 -4.10 -27.76 4.59
N LYS A 244 -5.14 -27.65 5.42
CA LYS A 244 -6.08 -28.75 5.64
C LYS A 244 -6.89 -29.04 4.39
N PHE A 245 -7.36 -28.01 3.68
CA PHE A 245 -8.01 -28.16 2.39
C PHE A 245 -7.12 -28.93 1.40
N MET A 246 -5.85 -28.53 1.27
CA MET A 246 -4.89 -29.20 0.38
C MET A 246 -4.70 -30.67 0.78
N ALA A 247 -4.59 -30.96 2.07
CA ALA A 247 -4.40 -32.31 2.59
C ALA A 247 -5.64 -33.21 2.45
N GLU A 248 -6.84 -32.68 2.64
CA GLU A 248 -8.10 -33.44 2.58
C GLU A 248 -8.60 -33.67 1.15
N ASN A 249 -8.18 -32.82 0.20
CA ASN A 249 -8.55 -32.92 -1.22
C ASN A 249 -7.41 -33.44 -2.10
N ASP A 250 -6.39 -34.05 -1.49
CA ASP A 250 -5.22 -34.63 -2.16
C ASP A 250 -4.51 -33.67 -3.15
N LYS A 251 -4.54 -32.37 -2.86
CA LYS A 251 -3.86 -31.35 -3.67
C LYS A 251 -2.39 -31.26 -3.30
N LYS A 252 -1.55 -30.99 -4.29
CA LYS A 252 -0.08 -30.94 -4.18
C LYS A 252 0.51 -29.58 -4.51
N TYR A 253 -0.13 -28.78 -5.37
CA TYR A 253 0.37 -27.45 -5.71
C TYR A 253 -0.79 -26.47 -5.88
N GLY A 254 -0.76 -25.38 -5.11
CA GLY A 254 -1.77 -24.35 -5.10
C GLY A 254 -1.17 -22.97 -5.40
N PHE A 255 -1.82 -22.18 -6.25
CA PHE A 255 -1.35 -20.86 -6.71
C PHE A 255 -2.49 -19.83 -6.81
N THR A 256 -2.13 -18.55 -6.95
CA THR A 256 -3.08 -17.43 -7.18
C THR A 256 -2.82 -16.66 -8.48
N ILE A 257 -1.56 -16.48 -8.91
CA ILE A 257 -1.24 -15.69 -10.11
C ILE A 257 -0.48 -16.54 -11.13
N THR A 258 -0.78 -16.32 -12.41
CA THR A 258 -0.01 -16.89 -13.54
C THR A 258 0.39 -15.79 -14.51
N ILE A 259 1.57 -15.92 -15.14
CA ILE A 259 2.13 -14.89 -16.01
C ILE A 259 3.04 -15.49 -17.08
N HIS A 260 3.24 -14.76 -18.17
CA HIS A 260 4.25 -15.08 -19.17
C HIS A 260 5.65 -14.63 -18.70
N GLU A 261 6.66 -15.50 -18.79
CA GLU A 261 8.05 -15.13 -18.52
C GLU A 261 8.66 -14.34 -19.68
N PHE A 262 9.68 -13.54 -19.38
CA PHE A 262 10.50 -12.89 -20.40
C PHE A 262 11.47 -13.90 -21.02
N VAL A 263 11.24 -14.26 -22.29
CA VAL A 263 12.05 -15.26 -23.03
C VAL A 263 13.57 -15.02 -22.95
N LYS A 264 14.03 -13.76 -22.92
CA LYS A 264 15.45 -13.38 -22.78
C LYS A 264 16.14 -13.93 -21.52
N THR A 265 15.36 -14.39 -20.56
CA THR A 265 15.84 -14.81 -19.23
C THR A 265 15.97 -16.32 -19.13
N ILE A 266 15.37 -17.05 -20.09
CA ILE A 266 15.18 -18.50 -20.11
C ILE A 266 15.31 -19.07 -21.54
N GLU A 267 16.21 -18.51 -22.35
CA GLU A 267 16.37 -18.83 -23.78
C GLU A 267 16.55 -20.33 -24.03
N THR A 268 17.28 -21.03 -23.16
CA THR A 268 17.55 -22.47 -23.32
C THR A 268 16.76 -23.39 -22.38
N LEU A 269 15.95 -22.84 -21.47
CA LEU A 269 15.26 -23.62 -20.42
C LEU A 269 14.37 -24.73 -21.01
N TRP A 270 13.59 -24.43 -22.04
CA TRP A 270 12.69 -25.41 -22.64
C TRP A 270 13.42 -26.50 -23.40
N ASP A 271 14.49 -26.16 -24.11
CA ASP A 271 15.29 -27.15 -24.84
C ASP A 271 15.99 -28.10 -23.85
N THR A 272 16.57 -27.59 -22.77
CA THR A 272 17.12 -28.40 -21.68
C THR A 272 16.04 -29.27 -21.01
N THR A 273 14.82 -28.75 -20.85
CA THR A 273 13.69 -29.55 -20.35
C THR A 273 13.34 -30.71 -21.28
N LYS A 274 13.24 -30.45 -22.60
CA LYS A 274 12.95 -31.50 -23.59
C LYS A 274 14.04 -32.56 -23.62
N GLU A 275 15.31 -32.18 -23.49
CA GLU A 275 16.43 -33.11 -23.36
C GLU A 275 16.22 -34.05 -22.17
N PHE A 276 15.93 -33.51 -20.98
CA PHE A 276 15.63 -34.29 -19.78
C PHE A 276 14.45 -35.26 -19.98
N ILE A 277 13.32 -34.78 -20.52
CA ILE A 277 12.11 -35.59 -20.71
C ILE A 277 12.32 -36.71 -21.73
N ASN A 278 13.11 -36.46 -22.78
CA ASN A 278 13.43 -37.49 -23.77
C ASN A 278 14.18 -38.68 -23.17
N GLU A 279 15.04 -38.41 -22.19
CA GLU A 279 15.80 -39.43 -21.45
C GLU A 279 14.99 -40.04 -20.29
N ASN A 280 13.99 -39.33 -19.77
CA ASN A 280 13.25 -39.70 -18.56
C ASN A 280 11.72 -39.71 -18.75
N LYS A 281 11.26 -40.34 -19.83
CA LYS A 281 9.82 -40.40 -20.19
C LYS A 281 8.92 -40.96 -19.09
N GLN A 282 9.46 -41.77 -18.18
CA GLN A 282 8.74 -42.32 -17.03
C GLN A 282 8.26 -41.25 -16.03
N TYR A 283 8.85 -40.05 -16.03
CA TYR A 283 8.43 -38.95 -15.15
C TYR A 283 7.30 -38.12 -15.74
N LEU A 284 7.03 -38.22 -17.04
CA LEU A 284 5.93 -37.51 -17.67
C LEU A 284 4.60 -38.15 -17.25
N HIS A 285 3.80 -37.41 -16.49
CA HIS A 285 2.49 -37.89 -16.06
C HIS A 285 1.53 -37.98 -17.25
N ALA A 286 0.69 -39.02 -17.31
CA ALA A 286 -0.21 -39.23 -18.45
C ALA A 286 -1.34 -38.19 -18.52
N ASN A 287 -1.74 -37.65 -17.37
CA ASN A 287 -2.79 -36.63 -17.22
C ASN A 287 -2.18 -35.30 -16.73
N ASN A 288 -1.12 -34.85 -17.41
CA ASN A 288 -0.36 -33.64 -17.03
C ASN A 288 -1.01 -32.34 -17.57
N LEU A 289 -0.42 -31.19 -17.24
CA LEU A 289 -0.81 -29.84 -17.70
C LEU A 289 0.06 -29.35 -18.87
N MET A 290 0.50 -30.20 -19.79
CA MET A 290 1.31 -29.78 -20.96
C MET A 290 0.68 -28.61 -21.72
N LYS A 291 -0.66 -28.59 -21.84
CA LYS A 291 -1.40 -27.51 -22.52
C LYS A 291 -1.28 -26.14 -21.86
N PHE A 292 -1.01 -26.09 -20.55
CA PHE A 292 -0.79 -24.83 -19.84
C PHE A 292 0.52 -24.19 -20.28
N ILE A 293 1.57 -24.99 -20.45
CA ILE A 293 2.93 -24.51 -20.79
C ILE A 293 3.26 -24.58 -22.28
N SER A 294 2.42 -25.19 -23.12
CA SER A 294 2.70 -25.35 -24.55
C SER A 294 1.43 -25.41 -25.40
N ASN A 295 1.42 -24.60 -26.46
CA ASN A 295 0.31 -24.52 -27.42
C ASN A 295 0.45 -25.53 -28.57
N ASP A 296 1.56 -26.25 -28.66
CA ASP A 296 1.92 -27.13 -29.76
C ASP A 296 2.34 -28.54 -29.29
N ASN A 297 1.78 -28.99 -28.16
CA ASN A 297 2.01 -30.30 -27.55
C ASN A 297 3.48 -30.55 -27.15
N GLY A 298 4.18 -29.50 -26.75
CA GLY A 298 5.52 -29.56 -26.19
C GLY A 298 6.65 -29.26 -27.17
N GLU A 299 6.37 -28.87 -28.41
CA GLU A 299 7.41 -28.48 -29.37
C GLU A 299 8.09 -27.17 -28.92
N SER A 300 7.30 -26.18 -28.49
CA SER A 300 7.74 -24.91 -27.92
C SER A 300 7.07 -24.59 -26.57
N TYR A 301 7.78 -23.79 -25.76
CA TYR A 301 7.26 -23.24 -24.51
C TYR A 301 6.50 -21.95 -24.81
N ASN A 302 5.26 -21.85 -24.34
CA ASN A 302 4.45 -20.64 -24.49
C ASN A 302 4.79 -19.56 -23.44
N LEU A 303 5.77 -19.82 -22.56
CA LEU A 303 6.27 -18.94 -21.49
C LEU A 303 5.38 -18.86 -20.23
N CYS A 304 4.24 -19.56 -20.20
CA CYS A 304 3.33 -19.54 -19.07
C CYS A 304 3.85 -20.27 -17.84
N HIS A 305 3.75 -19.60 -16.69
CA HIS A 305 4.11 -20.17 -15.41
C HIS A 305 3.24 -19.65 -14.26
N PHE A 306 3.11 -20.44 -13.20
CA PHE A 306 2.59 -20.03 -11.91
C PHE A 306 3.61 -19.12 -11.22
N TRP A 307 3.13 -18.04 -10.60
CA TRP A 307 4.01 -17.04 -10.00
C TRP A 307 4.38 -17.44 -8.56
N SER A 308 5.61 -17.93 -8.39
CA SER A 308 6.03 -18.67 -7.19
C SER A 308 6.14 -17.87 -5.89
N ASN A 309 5.92 -16.56 -5.89
CA ASN A 309 5.87 -15.78 -4.64
C ASN A 309 4.65 -16.13 -3.77
N PHE A 310 3.59 -16.71 -4.37
CA PHE A 310 2.52 -17.40 -3.68
C PHE A 310 2.54 -18.88 -4.09
N GLU A 311 2.83 -19.77 -3.14
CA GLU A 311 2.70 -21.21 -3.34
C GLU A 311 2.23 -21.86 -2.05
N ILE A 312 1.16 -22.66 -2.11
CA ILE A 312 0.82 -23.62 -1.06
C ILE A 312 1.02 -25.00 -1.65
N ALA A 313 2.06 -25.72 -1.22
CA ALA A 313 2.44 -26.95 -1.91
C ALA A 313 2.98 -28.05 -0.99
N ASP A 314 2.85 -29.30 -1.47
CA ASP A 314 3.35 -30.51 -0.82
C ASP A 314 4.86 -30.62 -1.04
N MET A 315 5.61 -30.61 0.05
CA MET A 315 7.06 -30.71 0.08
C MET A 315 7.59 -32.04 -0.47
N ASP A 316 6.78 -33.11 -0.40
CA ASP A 316 7.18 -34.42 -0.91
C ASP A 316 7.22 -34.45 -2.44
N PHE A 317 6.51 -33.54 -3.13
CA PHE A 317 6.67 -33.34 -4.56
C PHE A 317 8.08 -32.87 -4.91
N TRP A 318 8.58 -31.84 -4.22
CA TRP A 318 9.93 -31.32 -4.43
C TRP A 318 11.02 -32.31 -4.01
N ARG A 319 10.74 -33.14 -2.99
CA ARG A 319 11.64 -34.22 -2.55
C ARG A 319 11.57 -35.46 -3.44
N SER A 320 10.66 -35.51 -4.41
CA SER A 320 10.50 -36.66 -5.29
C SER A 320 11.74 -36.88 -6.16
N GLN A 321 11.95 -38.13 -6.58
CA GLN A 321 13.05 -38.47 -7.49
C GLN A 321 12.93 -37.72 -8.81
N ALA A 322 11.71 -37.59 -9.36
CA ALA A 322 11.45 -36.89 -10.62
C ALA A 322 11.91 -35.43 -10.57
N TYR A 323 11.51 -34.69 -9.52
CA TYR A 323 11.90 -33.30 -9.36
C TYR A 323 13.40 -33.15 -9.05
N THR A 324 13.95 -34.01 -8.19
CA THR A 324 15.37 -33.99 -7.82
C THR A 324 16.26 -34.22 -9.04
N ASP A 325 15.92 -35.20 -9.89
CA ASP A 325 16.66 -35.48 -11.13
C ASP A 325 16.54 -34.33 -12.13
N TYR A 326 15.35 -33.76 -12.26
CA TYR A 326 15.09 -32.61 -13.12
C TYR A 326 15.89 -31.38 -12.70
N PHE A 327 15.83 -31.00 -11.42
CA PHE A 327 16.60 -29.89 -10.88
C PHE A 327 18.11 -30.12 -11.08
N ASN A 328 18.61 -31.33 -10.81
CA ASN A 328 20.04 -31.63 -11.01
C ASN A 328 20.46 -31.50 -12.48
N HIS A 329 19.61 -31.92 -13.42
CA HIS A 329 19.86 -31.74 -14.85
C HIS A 329 19.91 -30.25 -15.23
N LEU A 330 18.94 -29.46 -14.74
CA LEU A 330 18.93 -28.01 -14.94
C LEU A 330 20.15 -27.33 -14.32
N ASP A 331 20.52 -27.66 -13.08
CA ASP A 331 21.65 -27.05 -12.38
C ASP A 331 22.97 -27.31 -13.13
N GLN A 332 23.17 -28.54 -13.63
CA GLN A 332 24.35 -28.91 -14.42
C GLN A 332 24.46 -28.19 -15.77
N SER A 333 23.33 -27.81 -16.39
CA SER A 333 23.34 -27.01 -17.62
C SER A 333 23.89 -25.58 -17.40
N GLY A 334 23.80 -25.09 -16.16
CA GLY A 334 24.26 -23.77 -15.74
C GLY A 334 23.33 -22.61 -16.07
N GLY A 335 22.10 -22.88 -16.55
CA GLY A 335 21.13 -21.85 -16.93
C GLY A 335 20.79 -20.84 -15.83
N PHE A 336 20.79 -21.24 -14.55
CA PHE A 336 20.64 -20.31 -13.41
C PHE A 336 21.70 -19.19 -13.39
N PHE A 337 22.91 -19.44 -13.91
CA PHE A 337 24.03 -18.50 -13.84
C PHE A 337 24.46 -17.93 -15.19
N TYR A 338 24.33 -18.71 -16.26
CA TYR A 338 24.62 -18.25 -17.63
C TYR A 338 23.46 -17.48 -18.25
N GLU A 339 22.23 -17.74 -17.80
CA GLU A 339 21.04 -16.95 -18.08
C GLU A 339 20.49 -16.36 -16.75
N ARG A 340 19.17 -16.32 -16.58
CA ARG A 340 18.50 -15.82 -15.36
C ARG A 340 17.24 -16.64 -15.07
N TRP A 341 17.36 -17.97 -15.10
CA TRP A 341 16.25 -18.88 -14.84
C TRP A 341 15.65 -18.60 -13.45
N GLY A 342 14.38 -18.19 -13.44
CA GLY A 342 13.60 -18.03 -12.22
C GLY A 342 13.14 -19.38 -11.68
N ASP A 343 12.93 -19.47 -10.37
CA ASP A 343 12.27 -20.63 -9.76
C ASP A 343 10.82 -20.79 -10.23
N ALA A 344 10.11 -19.69 -10.50
CA ALA A 344 8.72 -19.71 -10.96
C ALA A 344 8.50 -20.55 -12.25
N PRO A 345 9.22 -20.30 -13.37
CA PRO A 345 9.11 -21.16 -14.55
C PRO A 345 9.66 -22.59 -14.31
N VAL A 346 10.68 -22.77 -13.46
CA VAL A 346 11.21 -24.11 -13.14
C VAL A 346 10.18 -24.97 -12.41
N HIS A 347 9.58 -24.43 -11.35
CA HIS A 347 8.49 -25.05 -10.60
C HIS A 347 7.31 -25.36 -11.50
N SER A 348 6.90 -24.39 -12.31
CA SER A 348 5.71 -24.51 -13.17
C SER A 348 5.85 -25.58 -14.24
N ILE A 349 7.02 -25.68 -14.88
CA ILE A 349 7.30 -26.75 -15.84
C ILE A 349 7.26 -28.11 -15.14
N ALA A 350 7.90 -28.24 -13.98
CA ALA A 350 7.91 -29.50 -13.24
C ALA A 350 6.50 -29.92 -12.77
N VAL A 351 5.74 -29.01 -12.15
CA VAL A 351 4.35 -29.21 -11.75
C VAL A 351 3.52 -29.64 -12.96
N SER A 352 3.68 -28.94 -14.08
CA SER A 352 2.86 -29.17 -15.28
C SER A 352 3.20 -30.47 -16.00
N LEU A 353 4.38 -31.04 -15.82
CA LEU A 353 4.81 -32.28 -16.49
C LEU A 353 4.71 -33.52 -15.59
N PHE A 354 5.01 -33.38 -14.29
CA PHE A 354 5.22 -34.51 -13.39
C PHE A 354 4.00 -34.85 -12.52
N LEU A 355 3.06 -33.91 -12.32
CA LEU A 355 1.86 -34.14 -11.53
C LEU A 355 0.66 -34.52 -12.41
N ASP A 356 -0.34 -35.14 -11.77
CA ASP A 356 -1.69 -35.16 -12.30
C ASP A 356 -2.24 -33.73 -12.24
N LYS A 357 -2.85 -33.25 -13.32
CA LYS A 357 -3.47 -31.92 -13.36
C LYS A 357 -4.51 -31.70 -12.26
N ASN A 358 -5.16 -32.76 -11.77
CA ASN A 358 -6.15 -32.68 -10.70
C ASN A 358 -5.51 -32.45 -9.31
N ASP A 359 -4.20 -32.67 -9.18
CA ASP A 359 -3.44 -32.38 -7.96
C ASP A 359 -3.08 -30.89 -7.85
N VAL A 360 -3.32 -30.10 -8.91
CA VAL A 360 -3.05 -28.67 -8.97
C VAL A 360 -4.33 -27.89 -8.65
N HIS A 361 -4.22 -26.80 -7.90
CA HIS A 361 -5.34 -26.00 -7.45
C HIS A 361 -5.10 -24.50 -7.68
N PHE A 362 -6.12 -23.82 -8.20
CA PHE A 362 -6.15 -22.36 -8.28
C PHE A 362 -6.99 -21.84 -7.12
N PHE A 363 -6.36 -21.16 -6.16
CA PHE A 363 -7.07 -20.45 -5.10
C PHE A 363 -7.66 -19.20 -5.71
N ARG A 364 -8.93 -19.25 -6.10
CA ARG A 364 -9.70 -18.11 -6.67
C ARG A 364 -10.31 -17.19 -5.60
N ASP A 365 -10.21 -17.59 -4.35
CA ASP A 365 -10.85 -17.04 -3.16
C ASP A 365 -9.86 -16.33 -2.20
N ILE A 366 -8.55 -16.58 -2.35
CA ILE A 366 -7.49 -15.91 -1.58
C ILE A 366 -7.00 -14.66 -2.34
N GLY A 367 -7.62 -13.51 -2.09
CA GLY A 367 -7.18 -12.23 -2.65
C GLY A 367 -5.71 -11.94 -2.28
N TYR A 368 -4.88 -11.71 -3.30
CA TYR A 368 -3.43 -11.63 -3.14
C TYR A 368 -2.82 -10.61 -4.11
N ARG A 369 -1.97 -9.73 -3.61
CA ARG A 369 -1.29 -8.70 -4.38
C ARG A 369 0.20 -8.74 -4.11
N HIS A 370 0.99 -8.67 -5.18
CA HIS A 370 2.43 -8.49 -5.12
C HIS A 370 2.87 -7.54 -6.24
N GLY A 371 3.33 -6.34 -5.85
CA GLY A 371 3.63 -5.27 -6.80
C GLY A 371 2.38 -4.83 -7.57
N VAL A 372 2.47 -4.86 -8.91
CA VAL A 372 1.40 -4.39 -9.81
C VAL A 372 0.38 -5.47 -10.19
N TYR A 373 0.63 -6.73 -9.82
CA TYR A 373 -0.26 -7.83 -10.14
C TYR A 373 -1.05 -8.23 -8.90
N ALA A 374 -2.34 -8.43 -9.09
CA ALA A 374 -3.23 -8.91 -8.06
C ALA A 374 -4.08 -10.06 -8.60
N MET A 375 -4.37 -11.02 -7.74
CA MET A 375 -5.56 -11.85 -7.87
C MET A 375 -6.61 -11.21 -6.96
N CYS A 376 -7.79 -10.93 -7.52
CA CYS A 376 -8.94 -10.48 -6.74
C CYS A 376 -10.16 -11.36 -7.05
N PRO A 377 -10.84 -11.95 -6.04
CA PRO A 377 -12.05 -12.72 -6.28
C PRO A 377 -13.11 -11.90 -7.02
N THR A 378 -13.57 -12.38 -8.18
CA THR A 378 -14.56 -11.65 -9.01
C THR A 378 -15.99 -12.07 -8.76
N GLU A 379 -16.20 -13.23 -8.12
CA GLU A 379 -17.52 -13.73 -7.70
C GLU A 379 -18.01 -12.96 -6.47
N ASP A 380 -19.18 -12.32 -6.57
CA ASP A 380 -19.73 -11.45 -5.51
C ASP A 380 -19.86 -12.16 -4.16
N GLU A 381 -20.37 -13.40 -4.17
CA GLU A 381 -20.52 -14.21 -2.95
C GLU A 381 -19.19 -14.44 -2.23
N LEU A 382 -18.12 -14.77 -2.97
CA LEU A 382 -16.78 -14.96 -2.40
C LEU A 382 -16.20 -13.63 -1.93
N TYR A 383 -16.35 -12.57 -2.73
CA TYR A 383 -15.83 -11.24 -2.42
C TYR A 383 -16.42 -10.70 -1.11
N ASP A 384 -17.74 -10.80 -0.94
CA ASP A 384 -18.45 -10.28 0.22
C ASP A 384 -18.24 -11.15 1.45
N THR A 385 -18.33 -12.48 1.31
CA THR A 385 -18.12 -13.42 2.42
C THR A 385 -16.71 -13.29 3.00
N ASN A 386 -15.71 -13.17 2.12
CA ASN A 386 -14.31 -13.04 2.51
C ASN A 386 -13.91 -11.58 2.80
N LYS A 387 -14.86 -10.63 2.83
CA LYS A 387 -14.61 -9.22 3.18
C LYS A 387 -13.43 -8.62 2.39
N CYS A 388 -13.43 -8.89 1.09
CA CYS A 388 -12.39 -8.41 0.20
C CYS A 388 -12.43 -6.88 0.08
N PHE A 389 -11.26 -6.27 -0.13
CA PHE A 389 -11.13 -4.81 -0.37
C PHE A 389 -10.28 -4.47 -1.61
N CYS A 390 -9.94 -5.48 -2.42
CA CYS A 390 -9.28 -5.27 -3.72
C CYS A 390 -10.29 -4.79 -4.78
N ASP A 391 -9.80 -4.04 -5.78
CA ASP A 391 -10.59 -3.74 -6.96
C ASP A 391 -10.70 -4.97 -7.85
N LYS A 392 -11.93 -5.43 -8.14
CA LYS A 392 -12.17 -6.58 -9.03
C LYS A 392 -11.60 -6.36 -10.43
N ARG A 393 -11.44 -5.11 -10.85
CA ARG A 393 -10.86 -4.73 -12.16
C ARG A 393 -9.34 -4.86 -12.18
N ASP A 394 -8.69 -4.88 -11.01
CA ASP A 394 -7.25 -5.13 -10.87
C ASP A 394 -6.92 -6.63 -10.92
N ASP A 395 -7.91 -7.52 -11.03
CA ASP A 395 -7.67 -8.95 -11.16
C ASP A 395 -6.88 -9.25 -12.44
N PHE A 396 -5.68 -9.77 -12.25
CA PHE A 396 -4.75 -10.09 -13.32
C PHE A 396 -5.06 -11.44 -13.96
N THR A 397 -5.92 -12.28 -13.37
CA THR A 397 -6.11 -13.68 -13.79
C THR A 397 -6.40 -13.82 -15.28
N PHE A 398 -7.23 -12.93 -15.85
CA PHE A 398 -7.64 -12.95 -17.26
C PHE A 398 -7.02 -11.84 -18.12
N ASP A 399 -5.98 -11.17 -17.62
CA ASP A 399 -5.23 -10.19 -18.42
C ASP A 399 -4.52 -10.86 -19.60
N GLY A 400 -4.32 -10.13 -20.71
CA GLY A 400 -3.67 -10.66 -21.91
C GLY A 400 -2.21 -11.10 -21.71
N TYR A 401 -1.55 -10.61 -20.65
CA TYR A 401 -0.21 -11.03 -20.24
C TYR A 401 -0.20 -12.11 -19.14
N ALA A 402 -1.36 -12.40 -18.54
CA ALA A 402 -1.54 -13.54 -17.66
C ALA A 402 -1.72 -14.84 -18.44
N CYS A 403 -1.77 -15.97 -17.73
CA CYS A 403 -1.96 -17.29 -18.31
C CYS A 403 -3.25 -17.98 -17.83
N GLY A 404 -4.17 -17.23 -17.22
CA GLY A 404 -5.49 -17.75 -16.87
C GLY A 404 -6.29 -18.02 -18.15
N THR A 405 -6.52 -19.29 -18.44
CA THR A 405 -7.47 -19.72 -19.47
C THR A 405 -8.58 -20.52 -18.80
N PRO A 406 -9.82 -20.53 -19.34
CA PRO A 406 -10.93 -21.31 -18.78
C PRO A 406 -10.57 -22.79 -18.54
N GLU A 407 -9.73 -23.38 -19.38
CA GLU A 407 -9.32 -24.80 -19.28
C GLU A 407 -8.37 -25.09 -18.10
N ALA A 408 -7.65 -24.10 -17.58
CA ALA A 408 -6.81 -24.21 -16.39
C ALA A 408 -7.58 -23.92 -15.09
N VAL A 409 -8.82 -23.41 -15.18
CA VAL A 409 -9.60 -22.82 -14.08
C VAL A 409 -10.91 -23.57 -13.78
N GLU A 410 -11.42 -24.43 -14.66
CA GLU A 410 -12.76 -25.04 -14.48
C GLU A 410 -12.81 -26.31 -13.58
N GLU A 411 -13.39 -26.18 -12.39
CA GLU A 411 -14.50 -27.04 -11.93
C GLU A 411 -15.83 -26.31 -12.25
N LYS A 412 -16.62 -26.79 -13.22
CA LYS A 412 -17.85 -26.12 -13.71
C LYS A 412 -19.00 -26.12 -12.69
N PRO A 413 -19.87 -25.09 -12.74
CA PRO A 413 -21.18 -25.30 -13.38
C PRO A 413 -21.50 -24.29 -14.52
N ASN A 414 -22.31 -24.78 -15.46
CA ASN A 414 -22.83 -24.15 -16.68
C ASN A 414 -23.27 -22.67 -16.57
N ASP A 415 -22.89 -21.83 -17.54
CA ASP A 415 -23.70 -21.52 -18.74
C ASP A 415 -22.95 -20.55 -19.69
N ASP A 416 -23.35 -20.62 -20.98
CA ASP A 416 -22.74 -19.98 -22.15
C ASP A 416 -22.69 -18.43 -22.11
N ALA A 417 -21.52 -17.85 -22.44
CA ALA A 417 -21.46 -16.51 -23.02
C ALA A 417 -20.22 -16.33 -23.94
N ASP A 418 -20.49 -16.07 -25.22
CA ASP A 418 -19.52 -15.76 -26.27
C ASP A 418 -18.75 -14.45 -25.98
N VAL A 419 -17.43 -14.53 -25.78
CA VAL A 419 -16.54 -13.37 -25.68
C VAL A 419 -15.83 -13.13 -27.01
N LYS A 420 -16.01 -11.93 -27.58
CA LYS A 420 -15.29 -11.44 -28.77
C LYS A 420 -13.98 -10.76 -28.35
N THR A 421 -12.87 -11.27 -28.86
CA THR A 421 -11.51 -10.72 -28.73
C THR A 421 -11.34 -9.39 -29.49
N TYR A 422 -10.78 -8.37 -28.82
CA TYR A 422 -10.20 -7.19 -29.46
C TYR A 422 -8.68 -7.24 -29.33
N ALA A 423 -7.98 -7.08 -30.45
CA ALA A 423 -6.53 -6.94 -30.52
C ALA A 423 -6.12 -5.48 -30.23
N LEU A 424 -5.11 -5.28 -29.39
CA LEU A 424 -4.48 -3.98 -29.12
C LEU A 424 -3.01 -4.02 -29.53
N ASP A 425 -2.68 -3.25 -30.56
CA ASP A 425 -1.31 -2.92 -30.97
C ASP A 425 -0.93 -1.53 -30.42
N ASN A 426 0.31 -1.42 -29.92
CA ASN A 426 1.10 -0.22 -29.59
C ASN A 426 0.97 0.37 -28.16
N ALA A 427 1.93 0.02 -27.30
CA ALA A 427 2.27 0.77 -26.08
C ALA A 427 3.42 1.77 -26.35
N PRO A 428 3.40 3.00 -25.81
CA PRO A 428 4.51 3.95 -25.91
C PRO A 428 5.57 3.81 -24.80
N ASP A 429 6.82 4.10 -25.19
CA ASP A 429 8.08 4.17 -24.43
C ASP A 429 8.10 5.27 -23.34
N PRO A 430 8.41 4.97 -22.07
CA PRO A 430 8.45 5.95 -20.99
C PRO A 430 9.87 6.23 -20.45
N TYR A 431 10.75 6.89 -21.21
CA TYR A 431 11.96 7.51 -20.62
C TYR A 431 12.42 8.81 -21.30
N ALA A 432 12.07 9.96 -20.69
CA ALA A 432 12.84 11.19 -20.89
C ALA A 432 12.57 12.21 -19.77
N TYR A 433 13.38 12.27 -18.70
CA TYR A 433 13.68 13.53 -18.00
C TYR A 433 14.85 13.37 -17.00
N GLN A 434 16.06 13.78 -17.41
CA GLN A 434 17.12 14.23 -16.50
C GLN A 434 18.02 15.25 -17.20
N SER A 435 17.97 16.52 -16.76
CA SER A 435 19.15 17.40 -16.67
C SER A 435 18.77 18.70 -15.95
N ASN A 436 19.40 19.01 -14.81
CA ASN A 436 19.79 20.37 -14.35
C ASN A 436 20.28 20.46 -12.88
N VAL A 437 20.57 19.33 -12.20
CA VAL A 437 21.09 19.36 -10.81
C VAL A 437 22.61 19.62 -10.74
N GLU A 438 23.36 19.43 -11.82
CA GLU A 438 24.82 19.56 -11.82
C GLU A 438 25.34 21.00 -11.71
N LYS A 439 24.51 22.02 -11.98
CA LYS A 439 24.93 23.43 -11.91
C LYS A 439 24.81 24.10 -10.54
N TYR A 440 24.19 23.43 -9.56
CA TYR A 440 24.02 23.98 -8.20
C TYR A 440 25.13 23.51 -7.23
N ILE A 441 25.75 22.36 -7.51
CA ILE A 441 26.71 21.69 -6.61
C ILE A 441 28.12 22.31 -6.70
N GLU A 442 28.48 22.98 -7.80
CA GLU A 442 29.77 23.66 -7.95
C GLU A 442 29.95 24.89 -7.03
N LYS A 443 28.90 25.38 -6.38
CA LYS A 443 28.94 26.64 -5.62
C LYS A 443 29.18 26.47 -4.11
N GLN A 444 29.18 25.24 -3.58
CA GLN A 444 29.28 24.95 -2.13
C GLN A 444 30.61 24.32 -1.70
N LEU A 445 31.65 24.36 -2.54
CA LEU A 445 33.00 23.91 -2.20
C LEU A 445 33.89 25.11 -1.90
N ASN A 446 33.84 25.63 -0.67
CA ASN A 446 34.93 26.36 -0.02
C ASN A 446 34.59 26.64 1.46
N SER A 447 34.94 25.71 2.36
CA SER A 447 35.39 26.02 3.73
C SER A 447 35.69 24.73 4.52
N GLU A 448 36.99 24.53 4.77
CA GLU A 448 37.67 23.93 5.93
C GLU A 448 37.11 22.69 6.68
N GLY A 449 37.91 21.61 6.63
CA GLY A 449 38.63 21.11 7.82
C GLY A 449 37.95 20.08 8.74
N SER A 450 38.19 18.78 8.50
CA SER A 450 38.27 17.78 9.58
C SER A 450 39.28 16.66 9.25
N GLU A 451 40.12 16.34 10.25
CA GLU A 451 41.30 15.48 10.18
C GLU A 451 40.95 14.01 9.88
N ILE A 452 41.44 13.49 8.75
CA ILE A 452 41.66 12.05 8.55
C ILE A 452 43.11 11.91 8.09
N LYS A 453 43.94 11.26 8.91
CA LYS A 453 45.36 11.05 8.61
C LYS A 453 45.52 10.15 7.38
N ASP A 454 46.07 10.73 6.33
CA ASP A 454 46.88 10.10 5.28
C ASP A 454 46.22 9.07 4.34
N ILE A 455 45.08 9.43 3.73
CA ILE A 455 44.50 8.71 2.55
C ILE A 455 45.53 8.53 1.42
N SER A 456 46.53 9.42 1.34
CA SER A 456 47.62 9.37 0.36
C SER A 456 48.47 8.10 0.39
N LYS A 457 48.46 7.36 1.51
CA LYS A 457 49.27 6.16 1.74
C LYS A 457 48.53 4.84 1.50
N MET A 458 47.22 4.88 1.23
CA MET A 458 46.42 3.68 0.98
C MET A 458 46.59 3.18 -0.47
N THR A 459 46.64 1.86 -0.63
CA THR A 459 46.69 1.19 -1.95
C THR A 459 45.37 1.35 -2.71
N ASP A 460 45.41 1.19 -4.04
CA ASP A 460 44.20 1.29 -4.89
C ASP A 460 43.14 0.24 -4.54
N GLU A 461 43.55 -0.90 -3.99
CA GLU A 461 42.69 -2.00 -3.60
C GLU A 461 42.00 -1.72 -2.25
N GLU A 462 42.72 -1.17 -1.27
CA GLU A 462 42.14 -0.71 0.01
C GLU A 462 41.16 0.46 -0.17
N ILE A 463 41.44 1.37 -1.11
CA ILE A 463 40.52 2.48 -1.43
C ILE A 463 39.26 1.97 -2.14
N ARG A 464 39.40 1.00 -3.06
CA ARG A 464 38.25 0.39 -3.73
C ARG A 464 37.40 -0.41 -2.75
N GLU A 465 38.02 -1.14 -1.84
CA GLU A 465 37.30 -1.92 -0.84
C GLU A 465 36.53 -1.01 0.12
N LYS A 466 37.16 0.06 0.63
CA LYS A 466 36.44 1.07 1.41
C LYS A 466 35.32 1.77 0.65
N LEU A 467 35.52 2.11 -0.63
CA LEU A 467 34.45 2.68 -1.46
C LEU A 467 33.31 1.69 -1.65
N ARG A 468 33.63 0.40 -1.80
CA ARG A 468 32.65 -0.65 -1.99
C ARG A 468 31.82 -0.84 -0.73
N ILE A 469 32.44 -0.87 0.44
CA ILE A 469 31.76 -0.93 1.74
C ILE A 469 30.85 0.29 1.93
N ILE A 470 31.36 1.51 1.76
CA ILE A 470 30.57 2.73 1.94
C ILE A 470 29.45 2.84 0.89
N LYS A 471 29.70 2.43 -0.36
CA LYS A 471 28.70 2.45 -1.44
C LYS A 471 27.62 1.41 -1.19
N HIS A 472 27.98 0.23 -0.67
CA HIS A 472 27.04 -0.81 -0.26
C HIS A 472 26.17 -0.33 0.91
N GLU A 473 26.76 0.25 1.95
CA GLU A 473 26.04 0.83 3.10
C GLU A 473 25.08 1.96 2.71
N GLN A 474 25.42 2.73 1.68
CA GLN A 474 24.57 3.81 1.18
C GLN A 474 23.52 3.37 0.15
N GLU A 475 23.82 2.38 -0.71
CA GLU A 475 22.84 1.81 -1.64
C GLU A 475 21.74 1.06 -0.88
N GLU A 476 22.08 0.39 0.23
CA GLU A 476 21.13 -0.16 1.21
C GLU A 476 20.23 0.94 1.81
N LYS A 477 20.81 2.06 2.25
CA LYS A 477 20.05 3.17 2.86
C LYS A 477 19.22 3.99 1.87
N ARG A 478 19.65 4.09 0.60
CA ARG A 478 18.99 4.94 -0.41
C ARG A 478 17.79 4.25 -1.07
N LYS A 479 17.81 2.92 -1.19
CA LYS A 479 16.66 2.13 -1.68
C LYS A 479 15.46 2.16 -0.71
N LYS A 480 15.67 2.45 0.57
CA LYS A 480 14.62 2.70 1.57
C LYS A 480 13.82 4.00 1.40
N SER A 481 14.09 4.85 0.40
CA SER A 481 13.59 6.25 0.39
C SER A 481 12.97 6.78 -0.90
N GLN A 482 12.67 5.95 -1.91
CA GLN A 482 12.07 6.42 -3.17
C GLN A 482 11.00 5.47 -3.73
N GLU A 483 9.74 5.69 -3.31
CA GLU A 483 8.52 5.34 -4.03
C GLU A 483 7.89 6.63 -4.57
N VAL A 484 7.49 6.67 -5.84
CA VAL A 484 6.54 7.67 -6.38
C VAL A 484 5.72 7.03 -7.52
N VAL A 485 4.40 7.10 -7.38
CA VAL A 485 3.34 6.84 -8.40
C VAL A 485 2.88 8.18 -8.98
N ASP A 486 2.50 8.22 -10.26
CA ASP A 486 1.85 9.37 -10.91
C ASP A 486 0.60 8.92 -11.69
N PHE A 487 -0.52 9.64 -11.52
CA PHE A 487 -1.86 9.36 -12.05
C PHE A 487 -2.32 10.48 -12.98
N THR A 488 -2.96 10.15 -14.12
CA THR A 488 -3.85 11.08 -14.83
C THR A 488 -5.06 10.40 -15.54
N ASP A 489 -6.25 10.93 -15.22
CA ASP A 489 -7.65 10.80 -15.73
C ASP A 489 -7.82 11.47 -17.15
N PRO A 490 -8.98 11.52 -17.90
CA PRO A 490 -10.37 11.07 -17.65
C PRO A 490 -11.24 10.44 -18.78
N ALA A 491 -12.42 9.96 -18.33
CA ALA A 491 -13.77 9.95 -18.95
C ALA A 491 -14.30 8.61 -19.51
N ASP A 492 -15.45 8.12 -19.03
CA ASP A 492 -16.78 8.35 -19.64
C ASP A 492 -17.95 7.77 -18.79
N ARG A 493 -19.17 8.21 -19.10
CA ARG A 493 -20.46 8.07 -18.37
C ARG A 493 -21.15 6.70 -18.52
N VAL A 494 -21.90 6.24 -17.51
CA VAL A 494 -23.11 5.39 -17.68
C VAL A 494 -24.18 5.66 -16.60
N GLU A 495 -25.45 5.72 -17.02
CA GLU A 495 -26.69 5.89 -16.22
C GLU A 495 -27.33 4.54 -15.80
N GLY A 496 -28.03 4.55 -14.66
CA GLY A 496 -29.08 3.58 -14.23
C GLY A 496 -28.62 2.63 -13.12
N THR A 497 -29.34 2.41 -12.00
CA THR A 497 -30.78 2.15 -11.83
C THR A 497 -31.40 2.75 -10.55
N MET A 498 -32.73 2.93 -10.56
CA MET A 498 -33.53 3.25 -9.36
C MET A 498 -34.11 1.97 -8.74
N ILE A 499 -34.10 1.88 -7.40
CA ILE A 499 -34.79 0.84 -6.64
C ILE A 499 -36.28 1.19 -6.43
N ASP A 500 -37.11 0.18 -6.70
CA ASP A 500 -38.56 0.10 -6.52
C ASP A 500 -38.92 -0.36 -5.09
N ASN A 501 -39.51 0.54 -4.30
CA ASN A 501 -40.39 0.20 -3.17
C ASN A 501 -41.40 1.33 -2.95
N ASN A 502 -42.69 0.96 -2.97
CA ASN A 502 -43.83 1.86 -2.96
C ASN A 502 -44.06 2.68 -1.67
N SER A 503 -43.25 2.58 -0.61
CA SER A 503 -43.46 3.38 0.62
C SER A 503 -42.32 4.30 1.07
N LYS A 504 -41.07 4.12 0.63
CA LYS A 504 -39.89 4.97 0.98
C LYS A 504 -39.92 5.65 2.36
N THR A 505 -40.31 4.97 3.44
CA THR A 505 -40.47 5.59 4.77
C THR A 505 -39.99 4.69 5.90
N ARG A 506 -39.19 5.27 6.81
CA ARG A 506 -38.92 4.72 8.15
C ARG A 506 -40.08 4.98 9.10
N LEU A 507 -40.22 4.09 10.08
CA LEU A 507 -41.23 4.14 11.15
C LEU A 507 -40.71 4.72 12.48
N ASP A 508 -39.54 5.38 12.49
CA ASP A 508 -39.01 6.03 13.69
C ASP A 508 -39.28 7.56 13.64
N PRO A 509 -39.84 8.18 14.69
CA PRO A 509 -40.05 9.63 14.72
C PRO A 509 -38.73 10.38 15.05
N PRO A 510 -38.35 11.42 14.30
CA PRO A 510 -37.17 12.24 14.58
C PRO A 510 -37.37 13.12 15.82
N PRO A 511 -36.28 13.53 16.52
CA PRO A 511 -36.37 14.34 17.74
C PRO A 511 -37.13 15.67 17.56
N ASP A 512 -37.07 16.32 16.38
CA ASP A 512 -37.59 17.69 16.22
C ASP A 512 -38.35 17.96 14.89
N GLY A 513 -38.84 16.93 14.21
CA GLY A 513 -39.72 17.11 13.03
C GLY A 513 -39.05 17.66 11.75
N GLN A 514 -37.72 17.70 11.65
CA GLN A 514 -37.01 17.99 10.39
C GLN A 514 -36.74 16.71 9.58
N PRO A 515 -36.94 16.71 8.25
CA PRO A 515 -36.76 15.50 7.44
C PRO A 515 -35.27 15.29 7.12
N TRP A 516 -34.57 14.57 8.00
CA TRP A 516 -33.26 13.96 7.69
C TRP A 516 -33.31 13.16 6.38
N ALA A 517 -34.50 12.63 6.01
CA ALA A 517 -34.75 11.83 4.81
C ALA A 517 -34.33 12.46 3.48
N GLN A 518 -34.16 13.79 3.39
CA GLN A 518 -33.68 14.43 2.16
C GLN A 518 -32.14 14.41 2.02
N TYR A 519 -31.41 14.22 3.12
CA TYR A 519 -29.95 14.31 3.17
C TYR A 519 -29.28 13.04 3.70
N GLU A 520 -29.97 12.16 4.44
CA GLU A 520 -29.53 10.78 4.66
C GLU A 520 -30.17 9.90 3.60
N LEU A 521 -29.36 9.50 2.61
CA LEU A 521 -29.83 8.75 1.45
C LEU A 521 -30.02 7.27 1.78
N GLU A 522 -29.13 6.70 2.60
CA GLU A 522 -29.15 5.29 2.96
C GLU A 522 -28.60 5.07 4.37
N ARG A 523 -29.08 4.04 5.06
CA ARG A 523 -28.50 3.54 6.31
C ARG A 523 -28.47 2.01 6.30
N LYS A 524 -27.30 1.44 6.46
CA LYS A 524 -27.08 0.00 6.63
C LYS A 524 -26.81 -0.33 8.09
N VAL A 525 -27.46 -1.38 8.58
CA VAL A 525 -27.31 -1.87 9.95
C VAL A 525 -26.86 -3.32 9.85
N PRO A 526 -25.65 -3.68 10.34
CA PRO A 526 -25.18 -5.04 10.30
C PRO A 526 -26.10 -6.00 11.05
N ASP A 527 -26.21 -7.22 10.55
CA ASP A 527 -26.98 -8.27 11.18
C ASP A 527 -26.42 -8.60 12.58
N GLY A 528 -27.30 -8.69 13.57
CA GLY A 528 -26.90 -9.00 14.94
C GLY A 528 -26.32 -7.83 15.73
N LEU A 529 -26.34 -6.59 15.21
CA LEU A 529 -25.98 -5.41 15.98
C LEU A 529 -26.93 -5.24 17.18
N VAL A 530 -26.43 -5.56 18.39
CA VAL A 530 -27.18 -5.36 19.63
C VAL A 530 -26.99 -3.91 20.08
N GLY A 531 -28.09 -3.21 20.41
CA GLY A 531 -28.04 -1.83 20.90
C GLY A 531 -27.07 -1.67 22.07
N ASN A 532 -26.09 -0.77 21.91
CA ASN A 532 -24.90 -0.74 22.74
C ASN A 532 -25.09 0.20 23.96
N GLY A 533 -25.73 -0.31 25.01
CA GLY A 533 -25.89 0.42 26.27
C GLY A 533 -24.53 0.67 26.95
N GLY A 534 -23.98 1.88 26.80
CA GLY A 534 -22.79 2.32 27.55
C GLY A 534 -21.65 2.94 26.73
N LEU A 535 -21.74 2.98 25.39
CA LEU A 535 -20.78 3.72 24.56
C LEU A 535 -21.00 5.23 24.66
N VAL A 536 -19.95 5.98 24.35
CA VAL A 536 -20.05 7.43 24.16
C VAL A 536 -20.88 7.70 22.92
N ASN A 537 -21.69 8.76 22.91
CA ASN A 537 -22.43 9.15 21.72
C ASN A 537 -21.49 9.75 20.66
N ALA A 538 -20.95 8.89 19.81
CA ALA A 538 -19.90 9.23 18.87
C ALA A 538 -20.05 8.49 17.53
N THR A 539 -19.38 9.01 16.50
CA THR A 539 -19.32 8.39 15.18
C THR A 539 -17.92 8.49 14.57
N LEU A 540 -17.56 7.52 13.75
CA LEU A 540 -16.53 7.68 12.73
C LEU A 540 -17.13 8.52 11.57
N PHE A 541 -16.32 9.34 10.92
CA PHE A 541 -16.78 10.31 9.92
C PHE A 541 -15.81 10.38 8.75
N THR A 542 -16.34 10.28 7.54
CA THR A 542 -15.57 10.37 6.30
C THR A 542 -16.30 11.26 5.29
N LEU A 543 -15.58 12.22 4.74
CA LEU A 543 -15.98 12.94 3.52
C LEU A 543 -15.23 12.31 2.34
N CYS A 544 -15.93 11.64 1.45
CA CYS A 544 -15.30 10.82 0.41
C CYS A 544 -16.15 10.78 -0.86
N ARG A 545 -15.50 10.67 -2.02
CA ARG A 545 -16.17 10.48 -3.31
C ARG A 545 -16.28 9.00 -3.68
N ASN A 546 -17.18 8.71 -4.62
CA ASN A 546 -17.28 7.39 -5.25
C ASN A 546 -15.96 6.94 -5.88
N SER A 547 -15.17 7.88 -6.43
CA SER A 547 -13.87 7.60 -7.06
C SER A 547 -12.80 7.12 -6.07
N GLU A 548 -13.02 7.28 -4.77
CA GLU A 548 -12.07 6.95 -3.70
C GLU A 548 -12.46 5.66 -2.97
N LEU A 549 -13.42 4.89 -3.52
CA LEU A 549 -13.99 3.67 -2.92
C LEU A 549 -12.91 2.72 -2.39
N TYR A 550 -11.97 2.29 -3.23
CA TYR A 550 -10.99 1.28 -2.83
C TYR A 550 -9.99 1.82 -1.77
N SER A 551 -9.61 3.09 -1.88
CA SER A 551 -8.78 3.78 -0.88
C SER A 551 -9.47 3.89 0.49
N ILE A 552 -10.79 4.10 0.52
CA ILE A 552 -11.55 4.12 1.79
C ILE A 552 -11.83 2.70 2.30
N LEU A 553 -11.98 1.68 1.45
CA LEU A 553 -12.13 0.29 1.89
C LEU A 553 -10.90 -0.20 2.68
N ASP A 554 -9.68 0.12 2.23
CA ASP A 554 -8.46 -0.16 3.03
C ASP A 554 -8.51 0.57 4.38
N SER A 555 -8.83 1.86 4.38
CA SER A 555 -8.90 2.66 5.61
C SER A 555 -9.95 2.16 6.61
N ILE A 556 -11.13 1.75 6.12
CA ILE A 556 -12.17 1.09 6.91
C ILE A 556 -11.62 -0.20 7.49
N HIS A 557 -10.99 -1.04 6.66
CA HIS A 557 -10.42 -2.30 7.10
C HIS A 557 -9.36 -2.10 8.20
N GLN A 558 -8.43 -1.15 8.01
CA GLN A 558 -7.40 -0.83 9.01
C GLN A 558 -8.05 -0.45 10.35
N LEU A 559 -9.07 0.41 10.34
CA LEU A 559 -9.68 0.86 11.59
C LEU A 559 -10.59 -0.20 12.22
N GLU A 560 -11.33 -0.98 11.43
CA GLU A 560 -12.15 -2.11 11.91
C GLU A 560 -11.29 -3.17 12.60
N THR A 561 -10.19 -3.58 11.99
CA THR A 561 -9.29 -4.59 12.55
C THR A 561 -8.59 -4.12 13.84
N ARG A 562 -8.26 -2.82 13.93
CA ARG A 562 -7.46 -2.29 15.05
C ARG A 562 -8.29 -1.68 16.18
N PHE A 563 -9.52 -1.29 15.89
CA PHE A 563 -10.39 -0.59 16.83
C PHE A 563 -11.87 -0.96 16.67
N ASN A 564 -12.49 -0.58 15.55
CA ASN A 564 -13.94 -0.47 15.49
C ASN A 564 -14.65 -1.82 15.55
N GLY A 565 -14.01 -2.91 15.09
CA GLY A 565 -14.55 -4.26 15.19
C GLY A 565 -14.78 -4.75 16.63
N LYS A 566 -14.23 -4.05 17.62
CA LYS A 566 -14.45 -4.32 19.06
C LYS A 566 -15.49 -3.40 19.70
N HIS A 567 -15.76 -2.24 19.08
CA HIS A 567 -16.56 -1.16 19.68
C HIS A 567 -17.86 -0.89 18.93
N HIS A 568 -17.91 -1.14 17.62
CA HIS A 568 -19.09 -0.99 16.77
C HIS A 568 -19.67 0.44 16.78
N TYR A 569 -18.80 1.45 16.76
CA TYR A 569 -19.24 2.83 16.54
C TYR A 569 -19.81 2.98 15.13
N ASP A 570 -20.82 3.85 15.00
CA ASP A 570 -21.37 4.20 13.69
C ASP A 570 -20.31 4.83 12.79
N TRP A 571 -20.52 4.70 11.48
CA TRP A 571 -19.69 5.34 10.47
C TRP A 571 -20.57 6.19 9.55
N VAL A 572 -20.29 7.49 9.51
CA VAL A 572 -21.00 8.46 8.66
C VAL A 572 -20.14 8.82 7.46
N PHE A 573 -20.68 8.57 6.27
CA PHE A 573 -20.10 9.02 5.00
C PHE A 573 -20.89 10.20 4.46
N LEU A 574 -20.21 11.28 4.11
CA LEU A 574 -20.80 12.40 3.37
C LEU A 574 -20.12 12.57 2.01
N ASN A 575 -20.88 12.99 1.01
CA ASN A 575 -20.39 13.28 -0.33
C ASN A 575 -21.18 14.44 -0.95
N ASP A 576 -20.52 15.22 -1.82
CA ASP A 576 -21.16 16.28 -2.61
C ASP A 576 -22.05 15.74 -3.73
N GLU A 577 -21.88 14.47 -4.07
CA GLU A 577 -22.73 13.70 -4.98
C GLU A 577 -23.37 12.49 -4.25
N PRO A 578 -24.48 11.94 -4.76
CA PRO A 578 -25.00 10.67 -4.23
C PRO A 578 -23.95 9.55 -4.32
N PHE A 579 -23.84 8.74 -3.28
CA PHE A 579 -23.02 7.54 -3.32
C PHE A 579 -23.58 6.53 -4.33
N SER A 580 -22.71 5.79 -5.02
CA SER A 580 -23.11 4.67 -5.87
C SER A 580 -23.59 3.49 -5.01
N GLU A 581 -24.40 2.61 -5.61
CA GLU A 581 -24.82 1.36 -4.94
C GLU A 581 -23.60 0.52 -4.54
N GLU A 582 -22.61 0.39 -5.44
CA GLU A 582 -21.33 -0.27 -5.20
C GLU A 582 -20.60 0.31 -3.97
N PHE A 583 -20.53 1.65 -3.85
CA PHE A 583 -19.87 2.28 -2.72
C PHE A 583 -20.55 1.92 -1.40
N ILE A 584 -21.89 2.01 -1.37
CA ILE A 584 -22.69 1.70 -0.19
C ILE A 584 -22.52 0.22 0.19
N GLU A 585 -22.67 -0.68 -0.77
CA GLU A 585 -22.57 -2.12 -0.55
C GLU A 585 -21.21 -2.51 0.03
N LEU A 586 -20.12 -2.21 -0.68
CA LEU A 586 -18.77 -2.62 -0.28
C LEU A 586 -18.34 -2.01 1.05
N THR A 587 -18.61 -0.71 1.28
CA THR A 587 -18.23 -0.08 2.56
C THR A 587 -19.07 -0.62 3.71
N SER A 588 -20.37 -0.86 3.52
CA SER A 588 -21.24 -1.37 4.57
C SER A 588 -20.93 -2.82 4.97
N ASN A 589 -20.41 -3.63 4.05
CA ASN A 589 -19.99 -5.01 4.30
C ASN A 589 -18.79 -5.10 5.25
N LEU A 590 -17.92 -4.08 5.26
CA LEU A 590 -16.75 -4.03 6.15
C LEU A 590 -17.05 -3.44 7.54
N ILE A 591 -18.04 -2.54 7.63
CA ILE A 591 -18.30 -1.77 8.85
C ILE A 591 -19.08 -2.60 9.87
N SER A 592 -18.56 -2.67 11.09
CA SER A 592 -19.20 -3.46 12.16
C SER A 592 -20.27 -2.68 12.94
N GLY A 593 -20.27 -1.36 12.88
CA GLY A 593 -21.32 -0.47 13.40
C GLY A 593 -22.38 -0.11 12.34
N ARG A 594 -23.21 0.92 12.58
CA ARG A 594 -24.18 1.37 11.56
C ARG A 594 -23.48 2.27 10.55
N ALA A 595 -23.58 1.94 9.26
CA ALA A 595 -23.10 2.80 8.18
C ALA A 595 -24.22 3.74 7.70
N ARG A 596 -23.94 5.04 7.61
CA ARG A 596 -24.90 6.10 7.24
C ARG A 596 -24.35 6.92 6.09
N TYR A 597 -25.12 7.09 5.03
CA TYR A 597 -24.68 7.75 3.81
C TYR A 597 -25.47 9.03 3.58
N GLY A 598 -24.78 10.17 3.59
CA GLY A 598 -25.39 11.48 3.49
C GLY A 598 -24.96 12.28 2.26
N LEU A 599 -25.91 13.01 1.68
CA LEU A 599 -25.68 13.97 0.61
C LEU A 599 -25.53 15.38 1.18
N ILE A 600 -24.44 16.03 0.82
CA ILE A 600 -24.18 17.41 1.25
C ILE A 600 -25.24 18.35 0.64
N PRO A 601 -25.91 19.18 1.45
CA PRO A 601 -26.81 20.19 0.92
C PRO A 601 -26.10 21.10 -0.09
N LYS A 602 -26.67 21.30 -1.28
CA LYS A 602 -26.03 22.11 -2.35
C LYS A 602 -25.52 23.47 -1.85
N LYS A 603 -26.29 24.17 -1.00
CA LYS A 603 -25.89 25.45 -0.39
C LYS A 603 -24.57 25.41 0.41
N HIS A 604 -24.18 24.23 0.91
CA HIS A 604 -22.93 24.03 1.66
C HIS A 604 -21.74 23.71 0.73
N TRP A 605 -22.00 23.39 -0.54
CA TRP A 605 -21.02 23.03 -1.56
C TRP A 605 -21.13 23.89 -2.83
N THR A 606 -21.45 25.17 -2.67
CA THR A 606 -21.52 26.17 -3.76
C THR A 606 -20.80 27.45 -3.37
N TYR A 607 -20.46 28.29 -4.35
CA TYR A 607 -19.98 29.64 -4.08
C TYR A 607 -21.04 30.46 -3.34
N PRO A 608 -20.67 31.15 -2.26
CA PRO A 608 -21.56 32.13 -1.65
C PRO A 608 -21.69 33.38 -2.53
N GLU A 609 -22.78 34.13 -2.38
CA GLU A 609 -23.13 35.28 -3.23
C GLU A 609 -22.08 36.40 -3.25
N TYR A 610 -21.27 36.52 -2.19
CA TYR A 610 -20.21 37.52 -2.07
C TYR A 610 -18.87 37.10 -2.71
N VAL A 611 -18.79 35.90 -3.30
CA VAL A 611 -17.59 35.46 -4.02
C VAL A 611 -17.74 35.72 -5.51
N ASP A 612 -16.82 36.53 -6.04
CA ASP A 612 -16.61 36.74 -7.47
C ASP A 612 -15.97 35.48 -8.07
N GLN A 613 -16.78 34.71 -8.81
CA GLN A 613 -16.37 33.45 -9.40
C GLN A 613 -15.37 33.64 -10.55
N ASP A 614 -15.42 34.76 -11.26
CA ASP A 614 -14.45 35.04 -12.33
C ASP A 614 -13.07 35.30 -11.73
N LYS A 615 -13.01 36.09 -10.66
CA LYS A 615 -11.77 36.29 -9.89
C LYS A 615 -11.26 34.99 -9.27
N ALA A 616 -12.14 34.18 -8.68
CA ALA A 616 -11.74 32.88 -8.11
C ALA A 616 -11.18 31.94 -9.20
N ARG A 617 -11.76 31.94 -10.40
CA ARG A 617 -11.25 31.18 -11.56
C ARG A 617 -9.87 31.67 -11.99
N GLU A 618 -9.68 32.97 -12.17
CA GLU A 618 -8.39 33.58 -12.52
C GLU A 618 -7.28 33.19 -11.51
N ILE A 619 -7.61 33.16 -10.22
CA ILE A 619 -6.69 32.75 -9.17
C ILE A 619 -6.29 31.28 -9.33
N ARG A 620 -7.26 30.36 -9.54
CA ARG A 620 -6.95 28.95 -9.78
C ARG A 620 -6.07 28.75 -11.02
N GLU A 621 -6.37 29.46 -12.11
CA GLU A 621 -5.58 29.41 -13.34
C GLU A 621 -4.15 29.92 -13.13
N SER A 622 -3.98 31.01 -12.37
CA SER A 622 -2.66 31.56 -12.05
C SER A 622 -1.78 30.59 -11.23
N ARG A 623 -2.41 29.76 -10.40
CA ARG A 623 -1.72 28.81 -9.50
C ARG A 623 -1.36 27.48 -10.17
N LYS A 624 -1.92 27.17 -11.36
CA LYS A 624 -1.59 25.97 -12.15
C LYS A 624 -0.08 25.85 -12.45
N TRP A 625 0.60 26.97 -12.63
CA TRP A 625 2.03 27.02 -12.97
C TRP A 625 2.95 27.19 -11.75
N ALA A 626 2.38 27.33 -10.54
CA ALA A 626 3.12 27.60 -9.32
C ALA A 626 3.51 26.34 -8.51
N GLN A 627 3.18 25.13 -9.01
CA GLN A 627 3.41 23.84 -8.33
C GLN A 627 2.86 23.77 -6.89
N ILE A 628 1.78 24.49 -6.61
CA ILE A 628 1.09 24.43 -5.31
C ILE A 628 0.12 23.25 -5.35
N THR A 629 0.26 22.30 -4.43
CA THR A 629 -0.65 21.15 -4.30
C THR A 629 -2.10 21.62 -4.21
N TYR A 630 -2.99 21.05 -5.04
CA TYR A 630 -4.39 21.47 -5.19
C TYR A 630 -4.61 22.97 -5.52
N GLY A 631 -3.56 23.70 -5.92
CA GLY A 631 -3.62 25.14 -6.16
C GLY A 631 -4.66 25.54 -7.20
N SER A 632 -4.87 24.71 -8.22
CA SER A 632 -5.90 24.90 -9.25
C SER A 632 -7.23 24.17 -8.99
N SER A 633 -7.36 23.42 -7.89
CA SER A 633 -8.55 22.61 -7.62
C SER A 633 -9.68 23.45 -7.04
N GLU A 634 -10.81 23.46 -7.73
CA GLU A 634 -12.05 24.11 -7.27
C GLU A 634 -12.73 23.29 -6.18
N SER A 635 -12.85 21.98 -6.40
CA SER A 635 -13.53 21.09 -5.49
C SER A 635 -12.79 20.95 -4.14
N TYR A 636 -11.46 21.04 -4.14
CA TYR A 636 -10.66 21.08 -2.90
C TYR A 636 -11.01 22.30 -2.04
N ARG A 637 -11.28 23.46 -2.64
CA ARG A 637 -11.67 24.67 -1.89
C ARG A 637 -13.07 24.55 -1.29
N HIS A 638 -13.99 23.94 -2.03
CA HIS A 638 -15.31 23.59 -1.48
C HIS A 638 -15.20 22.60 -0.32
N MET A 639 -14.33 21.59 -0.44
CA MET A 639 -14.03 20.65 0.65
C MET A 639 -13.50 21.38 1.90
N CYS A 640 -12.48 22.22 1.78
CA CYS A 640 -11.93 22.96 2.93
C CYS A 640 -12.98 23.88 3.56
N ARG A 641 -13.80 24.54 2.74
CA ARG A 641 -14.94 25.33 3.23
C ARG A 641 -15.98 24.47 3.94
N PHE A 642 -16.30 23.29 3.42
CA PHE A 642 -17.27 22.36 4.02
C PHE A 642 -16.82 21.84 5.38
N ASN A 643 -15.58 21.37 5.48
CA ASN A 643 -14.99 20.91 6.74
C ASN A 643 -14.83 22.05 7.75
N SER A 644 -14.69 23.31 7.31
CA SER A 644 -14.64 24.45 8.22
C SER A 644 -16.02 24.94 8.69
N LEU A 645 -17.08 24.84 7.88
CA LEU A 645 -18.35 25.54 8.16
C LEU A 645 -19.56 24.63 8.38
N PHE A 646 -19.57 23.43 7.81
CA PHE A 646 -20.82 22.73 7.50
C PHE A 646 -20.89 21.26 7.91
N PHE A 647 -19.77 20.52 8.00
CA PHE A 647 -19.83 19.08 8.27
C PHE A 647 -20.62 18.75 9.54
N TYR A 648 -20.35 19.48 10.64
CA TYR A 648 -21.02 19.32 11.94
C TYR A 648 -22.47 19.83 11.98
N LYS A 649 -22.91 20.54 10.93
CA LYS A 649 -24.29 21.02 10.72
C LYS A 649 -25.09 20.09 9.81
N HIS A 650 -24.48 19.01 9.31
CA HIS A 650 -25.21 18.03 8.54
C HIS A 650 -26.22 17.32 9.46
N PRO A 651 -27.49 17.08 9.05
CA PRO A 651 -28.51 16.51 9.92
C PRO A 651 -28.11 15.18 10.59
N ILE A 652 -27.38 14.32 9.87
CA ILE A 652 -26.82 13.08 10.44
C ILE A 652 -25.90 13.37 11.64
N MET A 653 -25.10 14.43 11.56
CA MET A 653 -24.13 14.79 12.60
C MET A 653 -24.79 15.41 13.84
N GLU A 654 -26.04 15.88 13.76
CA GLU A 654 -26.78 16.42 14.91
C GLU A 654 -27.04 15.36 15.99
N GLU A 655 -27.05 14.07 15.62
CA GLU A 655 -27.29 12.96 16.54
C GLU A 655 -26.08 12.62 17.44
N TYR A 656 -24.88 13.10 17.09
CA TYR A 656 -23.64 12.74 17.78
C TYR A 656 -23.07 13.89 18.61
N ASP A 657 -22.38 13.54 19.69
CA ASP A 657 -21.63 14.47 20.54
C ASP A 657 -20.15 14.52 20.17
N TYR A 658 -19.58 13.39 19.70
CA TYR A 658 -18.19 13.30 19.26
C TYR A 658 -18.09 12.73 17.85
N TYR A 659 -17.01 13.06 17.16
CA TYR A 659 -16.68 12.42 15.90
C TYR A 659 -15.19 12.10 15.81
N TRP A 660 -14.86 11.12 14.97
CA TRP A 660 -13.51 10.83 14.53
C TRP A 660 -13.43 10.90 13.01
N ARG A 661 -12.70 11.89 12.48
CA ARG A 661 -12.40 12.00 11.05
C ARG A 661 -11.44 10.92 10.58
N VAL A 662 -11.85 10.20 9.55
CA VAL A 662 -11.08 9.16 8.86
C VAL A 662 -11.10 9.47 7.37
N GLU A 663 -9.92 9.67 6.79
CA GLU A 663 -9.74 9.87 5.34
C GLU A 663 -9.46 8.54 4.62
N PRO A 664 -9.61 8.47 3.29
CA PRO A 664 -9.05 7.41 2.47
C PRO A 664 -7.50 7.33 2.59
N ASP A 665 -6.93 6.18 2.26
CA ASP A 665 -5.48 5.89 2.29
C ASP A 665 -4.80 6.24 3.64
N VAL A 666 -5.41 5.88 4.77
CA VAL A 666 -4.81 5.99 6.10
C VAL A 666 -4.32 4.63 6.61
N LYS A 667 -3.15 4.63 7.25
CA LYS A 667 -2.58 3.41 7.86
C LYS A 667 -2.47 3.55 9.37
N PHE A 668 -2.97 2.54 10.06
CA PHE A 668 -2.73 2.34 11.49
C PHE A 668 -1.67 1.26 11.65
N HIS A 669 -0.55 1.60 12.29
CA HIS A 669 0.57 0.67 12.50
C HIS A 669 0.52 -0.07 13.83
N CYS A 670 -0.52 0.15 14.64
CA CYS A 670 -0.70 -0.39 15.98
C CYS A 670 -2.18 -0.74 16.19
N ASP A 671 -2.44 -1.68 17.10
CA ASP A 671 -3.76 -1.88 17.68
C ASP A 671 -4.12 -0.69 18.57
N ILE A 672 -5.38 -0.28 18.57
CA ILE A 672 -5.85 0.84 19.39
C ILE A 672 -6.44 0.25 20.66
N MET A 673 -5.67 0.36 21.73
CA MET A 673 -5.93 -0.37 22.99
C MET A 673 -6.99 0.25 23.88
N GLN A 674 -7.30 1.53 23.67
CA GLN A 674 -8.24 2.31 24.47
C GLN A 674 -9.27 2.96 23.56
N ASP A 675 -10.51 3.04 24.03
CA ASP A 675 -11.56 3.80 23.35
C ASP A 675 -11.27 5.31 23.49
N PRO A 676 -10.92 6.00 22.38
CA PRO A 676 -10.55 7.40 22.44
C PRO A 676 -11.74 8.31 22.77
N PHE A 677 -12.97 7.93 22.41
CA PHE A 677 -14.16 8.68 22.77
C PHE A 677 -14.43 8.56 24.28
N LYS A 678 -14.29 7.36 24.84
CA LYS A 678 -14.37 7.16 26.28
C LYS A 678 -13.27 7.93 27.01
N TYR A 679 -12.04 7.90 26.49
CA TYR A 679 -10.94 8.70 27.05
C TYR A 679 -11.28 10.19 27.04
N PHE A 680 -11.87 10.70 25.97
CA PHE A 680 -12.29 12.09 25.85
C PHE A 680 -13.33 12.47 26.88
N LEU A 681 -14.37 11.64 27.04
CA LEU A 681 -15.41 11.85 28.03
C LEU A 681 -14.83 11.83 29.46
N ASP A 682 -14.05 10.81 29.80
CA ASP A 682 -13.51 10.61 31.15
C ASP A 682 -12.48 11.70 31.54
N ASN A 683 -11.73 12.22 30.56
CA ASN A 683 -10.68 13.23 30.79
C ASN A 683 -11.06 14.64 30.36
N LYS A 684 -12.32 14.87 29.99
CA LYS A 684 -12.86 16.18 29.55
C LYS A 684 -12.04 16.80 28.42
N LYS A 685 -11.61 15.97 27.46
CA LYS A 685 -10.95 16.43 26.24
C LYS A 685 -12.01 16.87 25.23
N LYS A 686 -11.62 17.83 24.39
CA LYS A 686 -12.49 18.46 23.40
C LYS A 686 -11.95 18.32 21.98
N TYR A 687 -10.64 18.32 21.81
CA TYR A 687 -10.00 18.19 20.51
C TYR A 687 -8.72 17.37 20.62
N GLY A 688 -8.49 16.45 19.70
CA GLY A 688 -7.23 15.75 19.63
C GLY A 688 -6.81 15.33 18.24
N PHE A 689 -5.51 15.17 18.10
CA PHE A 689 -4.80 14.99 16.84
C PHE A 689 -3.59 14.07 17.07
N THR A 690 -3.04 13.51 15.99
CA THR A 690 -1.80 12.71 16.01
C THR A 690 -0.62 13.48 15.42
N ILE A 691 -0.86 14.25 14.35
CA ILE A 691 0.16 14.96 13.57
C ILE A 691 -0.14 16.45 13.54
N SER A 692 0.89 17.27 13.61
CA SER A 692 0.85 18.70 13.38
C SER A 692 2.01 19.12 12.49
N MET A 693 1.79 20.12 11.65
CA MET A 693 2.76 20.55 10.66
C MET A 693 2.69 22.04 10.35
N ARG A 694 3.65 22.54 9.56
CA ARG A 694 3.65 23.91 9.06
C ARG A 694 2.89 24.01 7.74
N GLU A 695 1.96 24.95 7.65
CA GLU A 695 1.26 25.27 6.40
C GLU A 695 2.19 25.99 5.42
N LEU A 696 1.89 25.87 4.13
CA LEU A 696 2.55 26.62 3.08
C LEU A 696 2.07 28.09 3.09
N PRO A 697 2.96 29.07 3.33
CA PRO A 697 2.54 30.46 3.53
C PRO A 697 1.78 31.06 2.35
N ASN A 698 2.07 30.62 1.11
CA ASN A 698 1.43 31.08 -0.12
C ASN A 698 -0.01 30.57 -0.33
N THR A 699 -0.54 29.79 0.62
CA THR A 699 -1.91 29.26 0.58
C THR A 699 -2.85 30.00 1.53
N ILE A 700 -2.28 30.74 2.48
CA ILE A 700 -2.96 31.38 3.62
C ILE A 700 -2.40 32.79 3.92
N GLU A 701 -1.99 33.51 2.87
CA GLU A 701 -1.30 34.81 2.94
C GLU A 701 -2.04 35.82 3.85
N THR A 702 -3.38 35.87 3.79
CA THR A 702 -4.18 36.81 4.59
C THR A 702 -4.93 36.17 5.76
N LEU A 703 -4.79 34.86 5.99
CA LEU A 703 -5.56 34.13 7.00
C LEU A 703 -5.32 34.68 8.42
N TRP A 704 -4.06 34.94 8.78
CA TRP A 704 -3.72 35.40 10.12
C TRP A 704 -4.24 36.80 10.42
N ASP A 705 -4.05 37.74 9.49
CA ASP A 705 -4.53 39.11 9.67
C ASP A 705 -6.05 39.16 9.72
N THR A 706 -6.74 38.36 8.88
CA THR A 706 -8.19 38.19 8.95
C THR A 706 -8.61 37.60 10.30
N SER A 707 -7.87 36.62 10.82
CA SER A 707 -8.17 36.02 12.12
C SER A 707 -8.03 37.01 13.27
N LYS A 708 -6.95 37.79 13.30
CA LYS A 708 -6.75 38.85 14.31
C LYS A 708 -7.86 39.90 14.29
N LEU A 709 -8.39 40.24 13.11
CA LEU A 709 -9.51 41.18 13.00
C LEU A 709 -10.77 40.64 13.70
N TYR A 710 -11.04 39.34 13.59
CA TYR A 710 -12.15 38.72 14.31
C TYR A 710 -11.93 38.74 15.84
N PHE A 711 -10.79 38.20 16.31
CA PHE A 711 -10.51 38.14 17.75
C PHE A 711 -10.39 39.53 18.40
N GLY A 712 -9.91 40.54 17.67
CA GLY A 712 -9.85 41.93 18.14
C GLY A 712 -11.22 42.60 18.31
N GLN A 713 -12.29 42.01 17.79
CA GLN A 713 -13.68 42.49 18.00
C GLN A 713 -14.35 41.83 19.21
N LEU A 714 -13.75 40.76 19.76
CA LEU A 714 -14.28 40.08 20.93
C LEU A 714 -13.91 40.84 22.21
N GLN A 715 -14.69 40.62 23.27
CA GLN A 715 -14.45 41.25 24.57
C GLN A 715 -13.19 40.70 25.27
N GLU A 716 -12.82 39.46 24.99
CA GLU A 716 -11.67 38.78 25.58
C GLU A 716 -10.43 38.95 24.70
N ASP A 717 -9.30 39.34 25.32
CA ASP A 717 -8.00 39.35 24.66
C ASP A 717 -7.34 37.98 24.78
N TYR A 718 -7.52 37.17 23.73
CA TYR A 718 -6.99 35.81 23.61
C TYR A 718 -5.45 35.73 23.50
N PHE A 719 -4.78 36.86 23.27
CA PHE A 719 -3.31 36.97 23.16
C PHE A 719 -2.67 37.59 24.40
N SER A 720 -3.47 38.05 25.36
CA SER A 720 -3.00 38.53 26.65
C SER A 720 -2.16 37.46 27.36
N LYS A 721 -1.18 37.89 28.16
CA LYS A 721 -0.28 36.97 28.86
C LYS A 721 -1.04 35.92 29.69
N GLU A 722 -2.11 36.33 30.38
CA GLU A 722 -2.96 35.43 31.18
C GLU A 722 -3.62 34.36 30.31
N ASN A 723 -4.17 34.72 29.15
CA ASN A 723 -4.76 33.75 28.24
C ASN A 723 -3.74 32.84 27.59
N ARG A 724 -2.54 33.32 27.25
CA ARG A 724 -1.47 32.47 26.71
C ARG A 724 -0.96 31.42 27.70
N GLU A 725 -1.06 31.69 29.01
CA GLU A 725 -0.78 30.68 30.04
C GLU A 725 -1.87 29.59 30.10
N ARG A 726 -3.10 29.90 29.67
CA ARG A 726 -4.30 29.03 29.69
C ARG A 726 -4.51 28.25 28.40
N ASN A 727 -4.32 28.88 27.24
CA ASN A 727 -4.59 28.37 25.91
C ASN A 727 -3.30 27.90 25.21
N LEU A 728 -3.34 27.70 23.90
CA LEU A 728 -2.22 27.29 23.05
C LEU A 728 -1.82 28.36 22.03
N ALA A 729 -1.99 29.65 22.32
CA ALA A 729 -1.51 30.71 21.43
C ALA A 729 -0.02 30.53 21.09
N ASP A 730 0.83 30.21 22.08
CA ASP A 730 2.27 30.03 21.88
C ASP A 730 2.63 28.81 21.00
N PHE A 731 1.68 27.92 20.71
CA PHE A 731 1.84 26.88 19.68
C PHE A 731 1.78 27.49 18.26
N ILE A 732 0.87 28.44 18.03
CA ILE A 732 0.62 29.04 16.71
C ILE A 732 1.36 30.38 16.48
N THR A 733 1.89 31.02 17.51
CA THR A 733 2.68 32.27 17.41
C THR A 733 3.98 32.17 18.20
N ASP A 734 5.05 32.78 17.68
CA ASP A 734 6.33 32.95 18.39
C ASP A 734 6.52 34.34 19.01
N ASP A 735 5.64 35.29 18.69
CA ASP A 735 5.79 36.72 19.00
C ASP A 735 4.54 37.32 19.67
N SER A 736 3.90 36.52 20.52
CA SER A 736 2.70 36.93 21.29
C SER A 736 1.53 37.40 20.41
N GLY A 737 1.39 36.84 19.21
CA GLY A 737 0.28 37.05 18.31
C GLY A 737 0.55 38.05 17.20
N ALA A 738 1.76 38.60 17.08
CA ALA A 738 2.06 39.55 16.00
C ALA A 738 2.04 38.84 14.62
N SER A 739 2.59 37.63 14.54
CA SER A 739 2.64 36.80 13.33
C SER A 739 2.22 35.33 13.59
N TYR A 740 1.76 34.68 12.52
CA TYR A 740 1.48 33.25 12.53
C TYR A 740 2.75 32.48 12.18
N ASN A 741 3.13 31.51 13.00
CA ASN A 741 4.30 30.66 12.75
C ASN A 741 4.01 29.46 11.83
N LEU A 742 2.78 29.40 11.30
CA LEU A 742 2.25 28.41 10.35
C LEU A 742 1.97 27.01 10.94
N CYS A 743 2.23 26.79 12.24
CA CYS A 743 1.91 25.50 12.87
C CYS A 743 0.40 25.28 12.97
N HIS A 744 -0.03 24.08 12.59
CA HIS A 744 -1.41 23.63 12.68
C HIS A 744 -1.48 22.13 12.97
N TYR A 745 -2.55 21.69 13.62
CA TYR A 745 -2.96 20.29 13.71
C TYR A 745 -3.40 19.81 12.34
N TRP A 746 -3.03 18.59 11.97
CA TRP A 746 -3.42 18.04 10.68
C TRP A 746 -4.78 17.36 10.76
N THR A 747 -5.77 17.87 10.03
CA THR A 747 -7.18 17.56 10.27
C THR A 747 -7.68 16.29 9.62
N ASN A 748 -6.85 15.58 8.85
CA ASN A 748 -7.21 14.24 8.38
C ASN A 748 -7.36 13.24 9.53
N PHE A 749 -6.74 13.50 10.67
CA PHE A 749 -7.01 12.84 11.94
C PHE A 749 -7.51 13.88 12.95
N GLU A 750 -8.81 13.83 13.23
CA GLU A 750 -9.44 14.63 14.29
C GLU A 750 -10.34 13.72 15.11
N ILE A 751 -10.13 13.68 16.42
CA ILE A 751 -11.15 13.20 17.37
C ILE A 751 -11.58 14.41 18.16
N ALA A 752 -12.84 14.79 18.06
CA ALA A 752 -13.30 16.02 18.69
C ALA A 752 -14.76 15.98 19.14
N ASP A 753 -15.04 16.80 20.15
CA ASP A 753 -16.37 17.09 20.67
C ASP A 753 -17.06 18.10 19.75
N LEU A 754 -18.19 17.72 19.16
CA LEU A 754 -18.94 18.55 18.20
C LEU A 754 -19.46 19.85 18.82
N SER A 755 -19.56 19.97 20.14
CA SER A 755 -19.98 21.22 20.81
C SER A 755 -19.02 22.38 20.57
N ILE A 756 -17.72 22.13 20.31
CA ILE A 756 -16.76 23.20 20.04
C ILE A 756 -17.04 23.87 18.68
N TYR A 757 -17.55 23.11 17.70
CA TYR A 757 -17.93 23.61 16.38
C TYR A 757 -19.29 24.33 16.42
N ARG A 758 -20.17 23.91 17.33
CA ARG A 758 -21.47 24.53 17.56
C ARG A 758 -21.38 25.80 18.43
N ASN A 759 -20.20 26.14 18.94
CA ASN A 759 -19.95 27.33 19.75
C ASN A 759 -20.11 28.64 18.93
N GLU A 760 -20.69 29.67 19.54
CA GLU A 760 -20.93 30.98 18.89
C GLU A 760 -19.63 31.66 18.40
N ILE A 761 -18.53 31.52 19.15
CA ILE A 761 -17.23 32.08 18.78
C ILE A 761 -16.67 31.37 17.56
N TYR A 762 -16.77 30.04 17.51
CA TYR A 762 -16.36 29.28 16.33
C TYR A 762 -17.23 29.63 15.11
N GLN A 763 -18.56 29.62 15.26
CA GLN A 763 -19.48 29.93 14.17
C GLN A 763 -19.24 31.35 13.62
N GLY A 764 -19.10 32.35 14.51
CA GLY A 764 -18.78 33.72 14.10
C GLY A 764 -17.42 33.83 13.40
N TYR A 765 -16.42 33.05 13.84
CA TYR A 765 -15.09 33.04 13.25
C TYR A 765 -15.13 32.50 11.82
N VAL A 766 -15.72 31.33 11.61
CA VAL A 766 -15.76 30.71 10.28
C VAL A 766 -16.66 31.47 9.30
N GLU A 767 -17.73 32.12 9.79
CA GLU A 767 -18.53 33.05 8.98
C GLU A 767 -17.76 34.32 8.60
N HIS A 768 -16.96 34.86 9.52
CA HIS A 768 -16.07 35.99 9.24
C HIS A 768 -15.04 35.62 8.16
N LEU A 769 -14.41 34.46 8.28
CA LEU A 769 -13.46 33.93 7.29
C LEU A 769 -14.13 33.68 5.93
N ASP A 770 -15.32 33.10 5.91
CA ASP A 770 -16.04 32.84 4.66
C ASP A 770 -16.34 34.13 3.91
N ARG A 771 -16.78 35.18 4.61
CA ARG A 771 -17.00 36.52 4.02
C ARG A 771 -15.73 37.19 3.51
N ALA A 772 -14.57 36.90 4.10
CA ALA A 772 -13.29 37.37 3.60
C ALA A 772 -12.91 36.71 2.26
N GLY A 773 -13.47 35.53 1.97
CA GLY A 773 -13.34 34.84 0.68
C GLY A 773 -12.02 34.08 0.49
N GLY A 774 -11.19 33.95 1.53
CA GLY A 774 -9.87 33.31 1.43
C GLY A 774 -9.90 31.83 1.05
N PHE A 775 -11.02 31.13 1.28
CA PHE A 775 -11.25 29.78 0.71
C PHE A 775 -11.11 29.76 -0.82
N PHE A 776 -11.57 30.82 -1.51
CA PHE A 776 -11.64 30.88 -2.98
C PHE A 776 -10.62 31.83 -3.60
N TYR A 777 -10.27 32.92 -2.92
CA TYR A 777 -9.26 33.87 -3.37
C TYR A 777 -7.83 33.48 -2.95
N GLU A 778 -7.69 32.50 -2.06
CA GLU A 778 -6.43 31.84 -1.74
C GLU A 778 -6.63 30.32 -1.82
N ARG A 779 -6.20 29.57 -0.80
CA ARG A 779 -6.45 28.13 -0.64
C ARG A 779 -6.46 27.76 0.85
N TRP A 780 -7.25 28.50 1.64
CA TRP A 780 -7.36 28.25 3.08
C TRP A 780 -7.86 26.83 3.33
N GLY A 781 -7.02 26.02 3.99
CA GLY A 781 -7.38 24.71 4.47
C GLY A 781 -8.20 24.79 5.76
N ASP A 782 -9.05 23.80 6.00
CA ASP A 782 -9.71 23.59 7.28
C ASP A 782 -8.69 23.37 8.41
N ALA A 783 -7.54 22.77 8.11
CA ALA A 783 -6.51 22.47 9.10
C ALA A 783 -5.93 23.68 9.84
N PRO A 784 -5.38 24.71 9.16
CA PRO A 784 -4.96 25.93 9.84
C PRO A 784 -6.13 26.68 10.51
N ILE A 785 -7.34 26.63 9.94
CA ILE A 785 -8.53 27.28 10.52
C ILE A 785 -8.90 26.66 11.87
N HIS A 786 -9.10 25.34 11.93
CA HIS A 786 -9.38 24.60 13.16
C HIS A 786 -8.29 24.83 14.20
N SER A 787 -7.04 24.83 13.76
CA SER A 787 -5.89 25.01 14.65
C SER A 787 -5.84 26.39 15.27
N ILE A 788 -6.07 27.46 14.50
CA ILE A 788 -6.07 28.83 15.02
C ILE A 788 -7.18 29.00 16.07
N ILE A 789 -8.42 28.65 15.73
CA ILE A 789 -9.55 28.87 16.63
C ILE A 789 -9.47 28.00 17.88
N PHE A 790 -9.12 26.72 17.77
CA PHE A 790 -9.06 25.83 18.92
C PHE A 790 -7.84 26.11 19.81
N SER A 791 -6.71 26.56 19.24
CA SER A 791 -5.57 26.99 20.05
C SER A 791 -5.85 28.23 20.90
N LEU A 792 -6.79 29.08 20.48
CA LEU A 792 -7.14 30.31 21.20
C LEU A 792 -8.33 30.12 22.14
N MET A 793 -9.40 29.49 21.64
CA MET A 793 -10.66 29.34 22.36
C MET A 793 -10.60 28.30 23.49
N LEU A 794 -9.89 27.18 23.28
CA LEU A 794 -9.82 26.09 24.24
C LEU A 794 -8.67 26.27 25.22
N SER A 795 -8.81 25.71 26.43
CA SER A 795 -7.66 25.55 27.31
C SER A 795 -6.73 24.46 26.78
N LYS A 796 -5.42 24.62 26.99
CA LYS A 796 -4.43 23.57 26.67
C LYS A 796 -4.73 22.21 27.29
N LYS A 797 -5.48 22.16 28.41
CA LYS A 797 -5.90 20.90 29.05
C LYS A 797 -7.00 20.18 28.29
N GLU A 798 -7.76 20.86 27.44
CA GLU A 798 -8.85 20.31 26.64
C GLU A 798 -8.35 19.74 25.30
N ILE A 799 -7.13 20.08 24.91
CA ILE A 799 -6.48 19.59 23.68
C ILE A 799 -5.60 18.38 24.01
N HIS A 800 -5.60 17.37 23.15
CA HIS A 800 -4.87 16.11 23.35
C HIS A 800 -4.05 15.71 22.12
N LEU A 801 -2.76 15.45 22.32
CA LEU A 801 -1.92 14.79 21.32
C LEU A 801 -1.94 13.28 21.59
N PHE A 802 -2.52 12.51 20.65
CA PHE A 802 -2.48 11.05 20.69
C PHE A 802 -1.08 10.56 20.34
N GLN A 803 -0.40 10.01 21.35
CA GLN A 803 0.92 9.40 21.20
C GLN A 803 0.86 7.88 21.23
N ASP A 804 -0.31 7.33 21.52
CA ASP A 804 -0.60 5.91 21.58
C ASP A 804 -1.35 5.38 20.35
N ILE A 805 -1.92 6.27 19.54
CA ILE A 805 -2.48 5.93 18.23
C ILE A 805 -1.43 6.24 17.16
N SER A 806 -0.85 5.20 16.57
CA SER A 806 -0.03 5.35 15.36
C SER A 806 -0.91 5.74 14.18
N TYR A 807 -0.44 6.67 13.37
CA TYR A 807 -1.19 7.14 12.21
C TYR A 807 -0.24 7.52 11.10
N GLU A 808 -0.55 7.11 9.89
CA GLU A 808 0.17 7.51 8.68
C GLU A 808 -0.85 7.90 7.61
N HIS A 809 -0.59 9.02 6.96
CA HIS A 809 -1.34 9.48 5.80
C HIS A 809 -0.39 10.31 4.94
N THR A 810 -0.36 10.06 3.63
CA THR A 810 0.57 10.69 2.67
C THR A 810 2.03 10.77 3.18
N VAL A 811 2.51 11.94 3.61
CA VAL A 811 3.89 12.16 4.08
C VAL A 811 4.03 12.15 5.60
N GLY A 812 2.92 12.28 6.33
CA GLY A 812 2.94 12.39 7.78
C GLY A 812 2.79 11.03 8.43
N LYS A 813 3.69 10.72 9.37
CA LYS A 813 3.70 9.47 10.13
C LYS A 813 3.94 9.73 11.61
N SER A 814 3.12 9.12 12.46
CA SER A 814 3.30 9.04 13.90
C SER A 814 3.47 7.59 14.36
N CYS A 815 4.43 7.35 15.26
CA CYS A 815 4.64 6.05 15.88
C CYS A 815 4.80 6.20 17.41
N PRO A 816 4.12 5.38 18.22
CA PRO A 816 4.26 5.41 19.67
C PRO A 816 5.70 5.15 20.15
N LEU A 817 6.20 6.02 21.03
CA LEU A 817 7.57 5.91 21.57
C LEU A 817 7.69 4.92 22.74
N ASN A 818 6.58 4.68 23.45
CA ASN A 818 6.58 3.81 24.63
C ASN A 818 6.75 2.35 24.22
N ARG A 819 7.84 1.71 24.66
CA ARG A 819 8.19 0.33 24.28
C ARG A 819 7.19 -0.72 24.79
N GLU A 820 6.57 -0.49 25.94
CA GLU A 820 5.60 -1.43 26.50
C GLU A 820 4.30 -1.39 25.70
N LEU A 821 3.83 -0.18 25.38
CA LEU A 821 2.70 0.04 24.50
C LEU A 821 2.97 -0.56 23.12
N HIS A 822 4.14 -0.28 22.53
CA HIS A 822 4.53 -0.81 21.22
C HIS A 822 4.41 -2.33 21.15
N ARG A 823 4.83 -3.02 22.22
CA ARG A 823 4.65 -4.48 22.37
C ARG A 823 3.18 -4.88 22.56
N LYS A 824 2.44 -4.22 23.45
CA LYS A 824 1.04 -4.58 23.78
C LYS A 824 0.08 -4.31 22.62
N ALA A 825 0.32 -3.24 21.88
CA ALA A 825 -0.45 -2.81 20.72
C ALA A 825 0.09 -3.40 19.40
N GLN A 826 1.00 -4.37 19.46
CA GLN A 826 1.57 -5.06 18.30
C GLN A 826 1.97 -4.06 17.18
N CYS A 827 2.78 -3.06 17.51
CA CYS A 827 3.10 -1.99 16.58
C CYS A 827 4.14 -2.39 15.53
N ILE A 828 3.88 -2.18 14.23
CA ILE A 828 4.80 -2.47 13.11
C ILE A 828 5.63 -1.26 12.66
N CYS A 829 5.38 -0.07 13.22
CA CYS A 829 6.15 1.13 12.90
C CYS A 829 7.47 1.20 13.69
N ASP A 830 8.49 1.83 13.09
CA ASP A 830 9.75 2.17 13.76
C ASP A 830 9.67 3.56 14.41
N PRO A 831 9.79 3.68 15.76
CA PRO A 831 9.81 4.97 16.42
C PRO A 831 11.02 5.86 16.06
N GLU A 832 12.10 5.30 15.50
CA GLU A 832 13.26 6.08 15.03
C GLU A 832 13.06 6.67 13.63
N ASP A 833 12.08 6.17 12.87
CA ASP A 833 11.64 6.71 11.57
C ASP A 833 10.36 7.56 11.70
N ASN A 834 10.11 8.06 12.92
CA ASN A 834 8.90 8.78 13.24
C ASN A 834 8.94 10.22 12.68
N TRP A 835 8.20 10.48 11.58
CA TRP A 835 8.20 11.75 10.87
C TRP A 835 7.92 12.95 11.79
N VAL A 836 7.02 12.79 12.77
CA VAL A 836 6.69 13.88 13.70
C VAL A 836 7.87 14.34 14.56
N LEU A 837 8.93 13.53 14.69
CA LEU A 837 10.16 13.88 15.41
C LEU A 837 11.31 14.29 14.48
N THR A 838 11.33 13.80 13.23
CA THR A 838 12.48 13.92 12.34
C THR A 838 12.35 15.03 11.30
N SER A 839 11.13 15.44 10.98
CA SER A 839 10.81 16.43 9.94
C SER A 839 10.79 17.86 10.47
N ASP A 840 11.48 18.78 9.76
CA ASP A 840 11.45 20.22 10.06
C ASP A 840 10.07 20.86 9.81
N SER A 841 9.22 20.18 9.02
CA SER A 841 7.85 20.62 8.75
C SER A 841 6.88 20.18 9.85
N SER A 842 7.28 19.28 10.75
CA SER A 842 6.47 18.87 11.91
C SER A 842 6.42 19.97 12.96
N CYS A 843 5.26 20.11 13.62
CA CYS A 843 5.08 20.98 14.78
C CYS A 843 4.85 20.20 16.08
N ASN A 844 4.95 18.86 16.08
CA ASN A 844 4.65 18.05 17.29
C ASN A 844 5.62 18.36 18.42
N LEU A 845 6.92 18.52 18.13
CA LEU A 845 7.91 18.91 19.15
C LEU A 845 7.59 20.28 19.76
N LYS A 846 7.14 21.23 18.93
CA LYS A 846 6.69 22.53 19.42
C LYS A 846 5.47 22.41 20.33
N PHE A 847 4.49 21.59 19.97
CA PHE A 847 3.34 21.32 20.84
C PHE A 847 3.79 20.77 22.19
N LEU A 848 4.70 19.79 22.18
CA LEU A 848 5.25 19.19 23.39
C LEU A 848 6.03 20.20 24.25
N ASP A 849 6.70 21.18 23.64
CA ASP A 849 7.36 22.27 24.37
C ASP A 849 6.39 23.23 25.06
N VAL A 850 5.21 23.45 24.48
CA VAL A 850 4.15 24.30 25.08
C VAL A 850 3.34 23.52 26.13
N VAL A 851 3.18 22.21 25.95
CA VAL A 851 2.41 21.33 26.84
C VAL A 851 3.34 20.31 27.50
N GLU A 852 4.12 20.75 28.49
CA GLU A 852 5.13 19.91 29.15
C GLU A 852 4.57 18.59 29.71
N ASP A 853 3.35 18.60 30.25
CA ASP A 853 2.67 17.40 30.78
C ASP A 853 2.39 16.32 29.72
N ALA A 854 2.48 16.67 28.42
CA ALA A 854 2.32 15.73 27.32
C ALA A 854 3.65 15.09 26.88
N LYS A 855 4.82 15.53 27.38
CA LYS A 855 6.12 14.96 26.98
C LYS A 855 6.25 13.51 27.44
N PRO A 856 6.46 12.53 26.53
CA PRO A 856 6.66 11.15 26.94
C PRO A 856 8.07 11.02 27.56
N PRO A 857 8.24 10.20 28.62
CA PRO A 857 9.54 10.03 29.28
C PRO A 857 10.67 9.58 28.35
N GLU A 858 10.34 8.87 27.28
CA GLU A 858 11.28 8.31 26.32
C GLU A 858 11.78 9.31 25.27
N LEU A 859 11.15 10.49 25.14
CA LEU A 859 11.39 11.45 24.05
C LEU A 859 12.87 11.79 23.88
N GLU A 860 13.52 12.21 24.97
CA GLU A 860 14.91 12.69 24.93
C GLU A 860 15.88 11.59 24.46
N ALA A 861 15.65 10.35 24.90
CA ALA A 861 16.45 9.20 24.50
C ALA A 861 16.25 8.83 23.01
N TYR A 862 15.09 9.12 22.43
CA TYR A 862 14.85 8.98 20.99
C TYR A 862 15.49 10.12 20.19
N LEU A 863 15.34 11.37 20.64
CA LEU A 863 15.97 12.52 19.98
C LEU A 863 17.50 12.38 19.95
N GLN A 864 18.11 11.92 21.05
CA GLN A 864 19.54 11.66 21.09
C GLN A 864 19.98 10.56 20.10
N ARG A 865 19.20 9.48 19.98
CA ARG A 865 19.48 8.41 18.99
C ARG A 865 19.36 8.91 17.55
N ILE A 866 18.31 9.67 17.24
CA ILE A 866 18.12 10.28 15.93
C ILE A 866 19.30 11.23 15.60
N ALA A 867 19.74 12.05 16.56
CA ALA A 867 20.86 12.95 16.38
C ALA A 867 22.18 12.20 16.12
N ASN A 868 22.46 11.14 16.90
CA ASN A 868 23.64 10.30 16.70
C ASN A 868 23.62 9.63 15.32
N LYS A 869 22.47 9.07 14.91
CA LYS A 869 22.30 8.46 13.57
C LYS A 869 22.54 9.46 12.44
N LYS A 870 22.03 10.69 12.55
CA LYS A 870 22.29 11.78 11.59
C LYS A 870 23.78 12.15 11.54
N LEU A 871 24.46 12.18 12.69
CA LEU A 871 25.89 12.46 12.78
C LEU A 871 26.72 11.37 12.08
N GLU A 872 26.45 10.10 12.39
CA GLU A 872 27.10 8.95 11.75
C GLU A 872 26.90 8.95 10.22
N GLU A 873 25.69 9.28 9.75
CA GLU A 873 25.40 9.37 8.31
C GLU A 873 26.15 10.50 7.62
N GLU A 874 26.31 11.64 8.28
CA GLU A 874 27.07 12.77 7.74
C GLU A 874 28.57 12.47 7.72
N GLU A 875 29.10 11.82 8.77
CA GLU A 875 30.48 11.33 8.80
C GLU A 875 30.76 10.35 7.64
N LEU A 876 29.85 9.40 7.40
CA LEU A 876 29.95 8.44 6.29
C LEU A 876 29.90 9.14 4.91
N ARG A 877 29.01 10.13 4.74
CA ARG A 877 28.94 10.94 3.51
C ARG A 877 30.23 11.72 3.28
N GLN A 878 30.82 12.29 4.33
CA GLN A 878 32.08 13.00 4.24
C GLN A 878 33.24 12.06 3.88
N GLU A 879 33.31 10.86 4.47
CA GLU A 879 34.31 9.84 4.11
C GLU A 879 34.15 9.43 2.64
N GLN A 880 32.93 9.17 2.18
CA GLN A 880 32.67 8.83 0.79
C GLN A 880 33.11 9.94 -0.18
N ARG A 881 32.83 11.20 0.16
CA ARG A 881 33.19 12.35 -0.67
C ARG A 881 34.70 12.47 -0.82
N LYS A 882 35.45 12.29 0.27
CA LYS A 882 36.93 12.27 0.26
C LYS A 882 37.46 11.14 -0.63
N LEU A 883 36.86 9.96 -0.53
CA LEU A 883 37.30 8.76 -1.24
C LEU A 883 36.97 8.81 -2.75
N ARG A 884 35.83 9.39 -3.13
CA ARG A 884 35.48 9.67 -4.55
C ARG A 884 36.41 10.69 -5.18
N MET A 885 36.76 11.77 -4.46
CA MET A 885 37.72 12.77 -4.95
C MET A 885 39.09 12.15 -5.23
N GLU A 886 39.59 11.30 -4.34
CA GLU A 886 40.87 10.62 -4.53
C GLU A 886 40.83 9.62 -5.70
N THR A 887 39.74 8.86 -5.84
CA THR A 887 39.57 7.93 -6.97
C THR A 887 39.49 8.65 -8.30
N ALA A 888 38.81 9.80 -8.35
CA ALA A 888 38.75 10.65 -9.54
C ALA A 888 40.13 11.22 -9.89
N ARG A 889 40.92 11.63 -8.88
CA ARG A 889 42.30 12.10 -9.05
C ARG A 889 43.19 11.01 -9.65
N ARG A 890 43.20 9.80 -9.07
CA ARG A 890 43.99 8.65 -9.56
C ARG A 890 43.56 8.22 -10.96
N SER A 891 42.26 8.20 -11.25
CA SER A 891 41.73 7.91 -12.58
C SER A 891 42.12 8.96 -13.62
N SER A 892 42.21 10.24 -13.22
CA SER A 892 42.72 11.32 -14.08
C SER A 892 44.21 11.15 -14.38
N GLU A 893 45.01 10.77 -13.38
CA GLU A 893 46.44 10.49 -13.53
C GLU A 893 46.71 9.26 -14.41
N ALA A 894 45.96 8.17 -14.23
CA ALA A 894 46.04 7.00 -15.08
C ALA A 894 45.67 7.32 -16.54
N ARG A 895 44.63 8.14 -16.76
CA ARG A 895 44.27 8.64 -18.10
C ARG A 895 45.37 9.50 -18.72
N ARG A 896 46.01 10.37 -17.94
CA ARG A 896 47.18 11.16 -18.39
C ARG A 896 48.35 10.26 -18.78
N ARG A 897 48.70 9.26 -17.97
CA ARG A 897 49.77 8.29 -18.27
C ARG A 897 49.49 7.50 -19.55
N LYS A 898 48.27 6.96 -19.70
CA LYS A 898 47.87 6.21 -20.90
C LYS A 898 47.84 7.09 -22.16
N ALA A 899 47.45 8.36 -22.03
CA ALA A 899 47.53 9.34 -23.13
C ALA A 899 48.98 9.65 -23.51
N GLU A 900 49.88 9.72 -22.54
CA GLU A 900 51.31 9.95 -22.75
C GLU A 900 51.99 8.74 -23.39
N GLU A 901 51.66 7.52 -22.98
CA GLU A 901 52.09 6.27 -23.63
C GLU A 901 51.61 6.19 -25.08
N ARG A 902 50.33 6.51 -25.35
CA ARG A 902 49.78 6.60 -26.71
C ARG A 902 50.51 7.65 -27.56
N ARG A 903 50.90 8.78 -26.96
CA ARG A 903 51.69 9.82 -27.63
C ARG A 903 53.10 9.33 -27.96
N LYS A 904 53.78 8.67 -27.03
CA LYS A 904 55.11 8.07 -27.25
C LYS A 904 55.06 6.98 -28.33
N ALA A 905 54.08 6.09 -28.29
CA ALA A 905 53.86 5.07 -29.32
C ALA A 905 53.61 5.67 -30.71
N ARG A 906 52.83 6.76 -30.80
CA ARG A 906 52.61 7.50 -32.07
C ARG A 906 53.89 8.14 -32.61
N ILE A 907 54.75 8.68 -31.74
CA ILE A 907 56.03 9.26 -32.13
C ILE A 907 56.96 8.15 -32.64
N ALA A 908 57.09 7.05 -31.91
CA ALA A 908 57.91 5.91 -32.32
C ALA A 908 57.44 5.29 -33.65
N ALA A 909 56.12 5.19 -33.87
CA ALA A 909 55.56 4.72 -35.14
C ALA A 909 55.88 5.68 -36.31
N LYS A 910 55.86 6.99 -36.08
CA LYS A 910 56.25 8.00 -37.10
C LYS A 910 57.75 7.96 -37.41
N GLU A 911 58.60 7.73 -36.42
CA GLU A 911 60.04 7.58 -36.61
C GLU A 911 60.39 6.29 -37.34
N ALA A 912 59.75 5.16 -36.98
CA ALA A 912 59.88 3.90 -37.71
C ALA A 912 59.44 4.03 -39.18
N HIS A 913 58.35 4.76 -39.45
CA HIS A 913 57.90 5.04 -40.80
C HIS A 913 58.89 5.92 -41.58
N ARG A 914 59.49 6.95 -40.95
CA ARG A 914 60.52 7.78 -41.56
C ARG A 914 61.81 7.01 -41.87
N ASN A 915 62.22 6.10 -40.99
CA ASN A 915 63.40 5.28 -41.20
C ASN A 915 63.18 4.26 -42.34
N LYS A 916 62.00 3.63 -42.41
CA LYS A 916 61.62 2.79 -43.56
C LYS A 916 61.64 3.54 -44.90
N GLN A 917 61.19 4.80 -44.91
CA GLN A 917 61.24 5.62 -46.13
C GLN A 917 62.67 6.00 -46.53
N LYS A 918 63.59 6.15 -45.57
CA LYS A 918 65.01 6.41 -45.84
C LYS A 918 65.77 5.16 -46.29
N GLU A 919 65.35 3.97 -45.89
CA GLU A 919 65.92 2.70 -46.37
C GLU A 919 65.41 2.32 -47.78
N GLN A 920 64.28 2.91 -48.21
CA GLN A 920 63.71 2.73 -49.55
C GLN A 920 64.20 3.77 -50.57
N GLN A 921 64.88 4.84 -50.12
CA GLN A 921 65.62 5.80 -50.96
C GLN A 921 67.09 5.40 -51.02
#